data_AF-A0A533ZV15-F1
#
_entry.id   AF-A0A533ZV15-F1
#
_cell.length_a   1.000
_cell.length_b   1.000
_cell.length_c   1.000
_cell.angle_alpha   90.00
_cell.angle_beta   90.00
_cell.angle_gamma   90.00
#
_symmetry.space_group_name_H-M   'P 1'
#
loop_
_entity.id
_entity.type
_entity.pdbx_description
1 polymer ?
#
loop_
_entity_poly.entity_id
_entity_poly.type
_entity_poly.pdbx_seq_one_letter_code
_entity_poly.pdbx_strand_id
1 'polypeptide(L)'
;MWHEDTLTVLQEKHRYDKKLYDVINAMNEAKSFDGIFNLYNEILMLVDAERMSMYVLDYDKKELYTRVPAHIDVVGEIRLPLNENSIAGYVALTHKSVNLVNAYNQEEVARISPSLVFDGSWDKKTGFRTRQLLTVPILHGESVVGVFQLLNKKHGKRFTEEDEENANLIVKPLGIAFLNHILLSQKQRTKFGYLLAQNKITQEELNAAITEARKSKIDTESILMDRYKIAKADLGASLSAFYNCPFIEFDPARILPCDLIKTLKLDYLHKNFWIPIQHEGDTVVVLMDDPYALHKCDIVKDLLPHLKVQYAVGIRADILCYIASSASQTPNKDPIGDIIGVLKTEEVEEKEDDATTRVNENDSTVTRLANQIIIDAYKQRASDIHIEPYGVRADTVIRFRIDGSCVEYQKIPSMYRRPLIGRLKIMAKLNIAERRLPQDGKIRFRLQDREVELRVSIMPTARGDEDMVLRVLASSEPVPIEQLGLNERNLKELKNIVEKPYGLILCVGPTGSGKTTTLHSVLGYINKPDKKIWTAEDPVEITQRGLRQVQVQPKIGLTFAAALRGFLRLDPDVIMVGEMRDQETAAISVEASITGHLVLSTLHTNSSVETVIRLLDMDLDPFTFADAMLGILAQRLVKKICQECKEPYHPSRDQYDELARNYGEEGFEKLGVPYNEAFVLYRGKGCAVCNYTGYRGRIGIHELLLTSDRIKRLIQSKGRSAELLIQGKEEGLTTLVQDGTLKILNGITDIKQVQAVAIR
;
A
#
# COMPACT_ATOMS: atom_id res chain seq x y z
N MET A 1 44.80 4.39 -81.39
CA MET A 1 44.31 3.02 -81.11
C MET A 1 44.79 2.46 -79.77
N TRP A 2 46.07 2.45 -79.40
CA TRP A 2 46.50 1.87 -78.09
C TRP A 2 46.23 2.76 -76.85
N HIS A 3 45.97 4.07 -77.00
CA HIS A 3 45.66 4.97 -75.88
C HIS A 3 44.16 5.10 -75.57
N GLU A 4 43.27 4.86 -76.54
CA GLU A 4 41.83 4.91 -76.30
C GLU A 4 41.36 3.69 -75.52
N ASP A 5 41.86 2.49 -75.80
CA ASP A 5 41.51 1.27 -75.06
C ASP A 5 41.92 1.34 -73.58
N THR A 6 43.09 1.89 -73.24
CA THR A 6 43.53 2.01 -71.84
C THR A 6 42.70 3.05 -71.06
N LEU A 7 42.33 4.16 -71.72
CA LEU A 7 41.50 5.20 -71.12
C LEU A 7 40.07 4.69 -70.88
N THR A 8 39.54 3.88 -71.80
CA THR A 8 38.22 3.25 -71.69
C THR A 8 38.21 2.22 -70.55
N VAL A 9 39.23 1.36 -70.45
CA VAL A 9 39.36 0.39 -69.34
C VAL A 9 39.51 1.09 -67.98
N LEU A 10 40.28 2.18 -67.89
CA LEU A 10 40.41 2.97 -66.65
C LEU A 10 39.12 3.71 -66.28
N GLN A 11 38.37 4.22 -67.26
CA GLN A 11 37.07 4.84 -67.04
C GLN A 11 36.01 3.82 -66.60
N GLU A 12 36.03 2.62 -67.16
CA GLU A 12 35.15 1.52 -66.75
C GLU A 12 35.48 1.04 -65.33
N LYS A 13 36.77 0.90 -65.00
CA LYS A 13 37.21 0.56 -63.64
C LYS A 13 36.82 1.64 -62.62
N HIS A 14 37.04 2.91 -62.94
CA HIS A 14 36.61 4.02 -62.07
C HIS A 14 35.09 4.08 -61.90
N ARG A 15 34.32 3.79 -62.97
CA ARG A 15 32.85 3.71 -62.90
C ARG A 15 32.39 2.54 -62.03
N TYR A 16 33.08 1.40 -62.11
CA TYR A 16 32.84 0.25 -61.25
C TYR A 16 33.12 0.56 -59.79
N ASP A 17 34.30 1.11 -59.48
CA ASP A 17 34.71 1.48 -58.12
C ASP A 17 33.74 2.49 -57.48
N LYS A 18 33.26 3.47 -58.26
CA LYS A 18 32.25 4.43 -57.80
C LYS A 18 30.93 3.74 -57.46
N LYS A 19 30.43 2.86 -58.33
CA LYS A 19 29.19 2.11 -58.05
C LYS A 19 29.34 1.18 -56.85
N LEU A 20 30.49 0.53 -56.70
CA LEU A 20 30.80 -0.32 -55.55
C LEU A 20 30.77 0.51 -54.26
N TYR A 21 31.35 1.71 -54.27
CA TYR A 21 31.32 2.62 -53.13
C TYR A 21 29.90 3.11 -52.79
N ASP A 22 29.10 3.46 -53.81
CA ASP A 22 27.70 3.89 -53.63
C ASP A 22 26.84 2.77 -53.00
N VAL A 23 27.00 1.53 -53.48
CA VAL A 23 26.30 0.36 -52.92
C VAL A 23 26.76 0.07 -51.49
N ILE A 24 28.06 0.12 -51.20
CA ILE A 24 28.58 -0.06 -49.83
C ILE A 24 28.01 0.99 -48.87
N ASN A 25 27.92 2.26 -49.28
CA ASN A 25 27.33 3.31 -48.45
C ASN A 25 25.84 3.09 -48.24
N ALA A 26 25.09 2.75 -49.29
CA ALA A 26 23.66 2.43 -49.17
C ALA A 26 23.42 1.24 -48.23
N MET A 27 24.30 0.23 -48.25
CA MET A 27 24.25 -0.90 -47.33
C MET A 27 24.52 -0.50 -45.88
N ASN A 28 25.45 0.43 -45.63
CA ASN A 28 25.72 0.97 -44.29
C ASN A 28 24.59 1.88 -43.77
N GLU A 29 23.90 2.61 -44.66
CA GLU A 29 22.77 3.46 -44.31
C GLU A 29 21.45 2.69 -44.11
N ALA A 30 21.37 1.46 -44.62
CA ALA A 30 20.20 0.62 -44.48
C ALA A 30 19.86 0.35 -43.01
N LYS A 31 18.72 0.87 -42.56
CA LYS A 31 18.24 0.74 -41.17
C LYS A 31 17.64 -0.64 -40.85
N SER A 32 17.38 -1.47 -41.86
CA SER A 32 16.77 -2.79 -41.72
C SER A 32 17.29 -3.78 -42.76
N PHE A 33 17.15 -5.07 -42.46
CA PHE A 33 17.49 -6.17 -43.35
C PHE A 33 16.75 -6.09 -44.70
N ASP A 34 15.46 -5.77 -44.69
CA ASP A 34 14.68 -5.58 -45.92
C ASP A 34 15.21 -4.41 -46.78
N GLY A 35 15.79 -3.38 -46.14
CA GLY A 35 16.44 -2.28 -46.84
C GLY A 35 17.66 -2.71 -47.67
N ILE A 36 18.37 -3.76 -47.24
CA ILE A 36 19.51 -4.32 -47.97
C ILE A 36 19.04 -5.13 -49.18
N PHE A 37 17.90 -5.82 -49.06
CA PHE A 37 17.28 -6.52 -50.19
C PHE A 37 16.80 -5.57 -51.29
N ASN A 38 16.53 -4.31 -51.00
CA ASN A 38 16.21 -3.33 -52.04
C ASN A 38 17.40 -3.08 -52.98
N LEU A 39 18.63 -3.35 -52.53
CA LEU A 39 19.86 -3.23 -53.33
C LEU A 39 20.16 -4.50 -54.15
N TYR A 40 19.26 -5.49 -54.16
CA TYR A 40 19.51 -6.81 -54.75
C TYR A 40 20.00 -6.74 -56.20
N ASN A 41 19.32 -5.94 -57.03
CA ASN A 41 19.65 -5.79 -58.44
C ASN A 41 20.98 -5.05 -58.67
N GLU A 42 21.30 -4.08 -57.81
CA GLU A 42 22.52 -3.29 -57.89
C GLU A 42 23.74 -4.15 -57.53
N ILE A 43 23.63 -4.96 -56.49
CA ILE A 43 24.65 -5.92 -56.09
C ILE A 43 24.86 -6.98 -57.18
N LEU A 44 23.79 -7.53 -57.76
CA LEU A 44 23.88 -8.48 -58.88
C LEU A 44 24.57 -7.91 -60.12
N MET A 45 24.41 -6.61 -60.38
CA MET A 45 25.11 -5.93 -61.46
C MET A 45 26.61 -5.74 -61.16
N LEU A 46 26.98 -5.54 -59.89
CA LEU A 46 28.38 -5.42 -59.49
C LEU A 46 29.11 -6.75 -59.54
N VAL A 47 28.52 -7.81 -59.01
CA VAL A 47 29.18 -9.14 -58.90
C VAL A 47 29.04 -10.02 -60.14
N ASP A 48 28.43 -9.49 -61.21
CA ASP A 48 28.23 -10.17 -62.50
C ASP A 48 27.59 -11.57 -62.41
N ALA A 49 26.63 -11.75 -61.49
CA ALA A 49 25.95 -13.04 -61.28
C ALA A 49 24.51 -13.03 -61.80
N GLU A 50 23.99 -14.21 -62.18
CA GLU A 50 22.58 -14.40 -62.57
C GLU A 50 21.66 -14.33 -61.37
N ARG A 51 22.07 -14.93 -60.24
CA ARG A 51 21.33 -14.89 -58.98
C ARG A 51 22.29 -14.82 -57.80
N MET A 52 21.78 -14.32 -56.68
CA MET A 52 22.48 -14.33 -55.40
C MET A 52 21.52 -14.71 -54.27
N SER A 53 22.09 -15.30 -53.22
CA SER A 53 21.42 -15.65 -51.98
C SER A 53 22.23 -15.13 -50.80
N MET A 54 21.54 -14.48 -49.87
CA MET A 54 22.12 -13.92 -48.65
C MET A 54 21.51 -14.64 -47.46
N TYR A 55 22.25 -15.59 -46.89
CA TYR A 55 21.80 -16.37 -45.74
C TYR A 55 22.23 -15.72 -44.44
N VAL A 56 21.30 -15.61 -43.49
CA VAL A 56 21.55 -15.18 -42.12
C VAL A 56 21.63 -16.41 -41.23
N LEU A 57 22.53 -16.38 -40.25
CA LEU A 57 22.65 -17.43 -39.24
C LEU A 57 21.55 -17.31 -38.17
N ASP A 58 20.78 -18.38 -37.99
CA ASP A 58 19.86 -18.58 -36.86
C ASP A 58 20.60 -19.41 -35.79
N TYR A 59 21.13 -18.72 -34.77
CA TYR A 59 21.90 -19.34 -33.68
C TYR A 59 21.07 -20.33 -32.86
N ASP A 60 19.76 -20.11 -32.72
CA ASP A 60 18.90 -20.93 -31.88
C ASP A 60 18.61 -22.28 -32.53
N LYS A 61 18.33 -22.26 -33.83
CA LYS A 61 18.04 -23.48 -34.61
C LYS A 61 19.27 -24.15 -35.20
N LYS A 62 20.44 -23.48 -35.17
CA LYS A 62 21.65 -23.91 -35.87
C LYS A 62 21.39 -24.12 -37.38
N GLU A 63 20.68 -23.17 -37.97
CA GLU A 63 20.31 -23.17 -39.38
C GLU A 63 20.73 -21.84 -40.04
N LEU A 64 20.94 -21.87 -41.35
CA LEU A 64 20.98 -20.70 -42.22
C LEU A 64 19.60 -20.48 -42.81
N TYR A 65 19.13 -19.24 -42.84
CA TYR A 65 17.89 -18.90 -43.54
C TYR A 65 18.06 -17.68 -44.44
N THR A 66 17.36 -17.67 -45.56
CA THR A 66 17.29 -16.53 -46.47
C THR A 66 15.86 -16.32 -46.94
N ARG A 67 15.47 -15.06 -47.10
CA ARG A 67 14.21 -14.69 -47.76
C ARG A 67 14.50 -14.52 -49.24
N VAL A 68 13.71 -15.18 -50.07
CA VAL A 68 13.82 -14.99 -51.52
C VAL A 68 12.92 -13.81 -51.89
N PRO A 69 13.40 -12.82 -52.67
CA PRO A 69 12.58 -11.68 -53.04
C PRO A 69 11.30 -12.13 -53.75
N ALA A 70 10.15 -11.54 -53.38
CA ALA A 70 8.83 -11.95 -53.87
C ALA A 70 8.66 -11.87 -55.40
N HIS A 71 9.56 -11.19 -56.11
CA HIS A 71 9.58 -11.06 -57.57
C HIS A 71 10.41 -12.14 -58.29
N ILE A 72 11.10 -13.05 -57.56
CA ILE A 72 12.09 -13.98 -58.11
C ILE A 72 11.68 -15.46 -57.97
N ASP A 73 10.90 -15.84 -56.94
CA ASP A 73 10.53 -17.25 -56.71
C ASP A 73 9.22 -17.43 -55.91
N VAL A 74 8.61 -18.62 -56.03
CA VAL A 74 7.36 -19.02 -55.35
C VAL A 74 7.57 -19.38 -53.86
N VAL A 75 8.83 -19.58 -53.47
CA VAL A 75 9.20 -19.98 -52.11
C VAL A 75 9.56 -18.75 -51.29
N GLY A 76 8.78 -18.43 -50.26
CA GLY A 76 9.01 -17.24 -49.42
C GLY A 76 10.26 -17.28 -48.54
N GLU A 77 10.76 -18.46 -48.16
CA GLU A 77 11.93 -18.63 -47.29
C GLU A 77 12.65 -19.96 -47.56
N ILE A 78 13.98 -19.93 -47.62
CA ILE A 78 14.84 -21.11 -47.73
C ILE A 78 15.60 -21.28 -46.41
N ARG A 79 15.58 -22.50 -45.84
CA ARG A 79 16.33 -22.88 -44.63
C ARG A 79 17.27 -24.03 -44.93
N LEU A 80 18.51 -23.93 -44.45
CA LEU A 80 19.57 -24.93 -44.62
C LEU A 80 20.21 -25.24 -43.25
N PRO A 81 20.49 -26.50 -42.93
CA PRO A 81 21.19 -26.83 -41.69
C PRO A 81 22.67 -26.42 -41.71
N LEU A 82 23.24 -26.12 -40.54
CA LEU A 82 24.69 -25.90 -40.37
C LEU A 82 25.44 -27.23 -40.33
N ASN A 83 25.59 -27.85 -41.48
CA ASN A 83 26.37 -29.06 -41.65
C ASN A 83 27.00 -29.10 -43.05
N GLU A 84 27.77 -30.15 -43.32
CA GLU A 84 28.45 -30.33 -44.60
C GLU A 84 27.51 -30.86 -45.71
N ASN A 85 26.20 -30.97 -45.47
CA ASN A 85 25.25 -31.44 -46.49
C ASN A 85 24.80 -30.32 -47.45
N SER A 86 25.30 -29.10 -47.26
CA SER A 86 25.09 -27.99 -48.20
C SER A 86 26.34 -27.12 -48.27
N ILE A 87 26.60 -26.51 -49.44
CA ILE A 87 27.77 -25.64 -49.61
C ILE A 87 27.69 -24.42 -48.69
N ALA A 88 26.51 -23.80 -48.54
CA ALA A 88 26.33 -22.69 -47.63
C ALA A 88 26.56 -23.10 -46.16
N GLY A 89 26.05 -24.26 -45.74
CA GLY A 89 26.28 -24.81 -44.40
C GLY A 89 27.75 -25.09 -44.11
N TYR A 90 28.47 -25.65 -45.09
CA TYR A 90 29.91 -25.90 -45.00
C TYR A 90 30.73 -24.61 -44.86
N VAL A 91 30.43 -23.58 -45.68
CA VAL A 91 31.11 -22.28 -45.62
C VAL A 91 30.86 -21.61 -44.27
N ALA A 92 29.62 -21.68 -43.75
CA ALA A 92 29.30 -21.15 -42.42
C ALA A 92 30.05 -21.87 -41.30
N LEU A 93 30.23 -23.20 -41.40
CA LEU A 93 30.90 -24.01 -40.38
C LEU A 93 32.42 -23.83 -40.39
N THR A 94 33.02 -23.74 -41.58
CA THR A 94 34.49 -23.76 -41.74
C THR A 94 35.12 -22.39 -41.90
N HIS A 95 34.30 -21.36 -42.14
CA HIS A 95 34.73 -19.98 -42.44
C HIS A 95 35.59 -19.87 -43.71
N LYS A 96 35.55 -20.87 -44.60
CA LYS A 96 36.31 -20.90 -45.86
C LYS A 96 35.38 -20.68 -47.04
N SER A 97 35.77 -19.79 -47.95
CA SER A 97 35.07 -19.59 -49.22
C SER A 97 35.13 -20.83 -50.11
N VAL A 98 34.10 -21.00 -50.94
CA VAL A 98 33.99 -22.10 -51.91
C VAL A 98 33.68 -21.52 -53.29
N ASN A 99 34.52 -21.81 -54.28
CA ASN A 99 34.33 -21.42 -55.67
C ASN A 99 34.33 -22.67 -56.57
N LEU A 100 33.18 -22.95 -57.18
CA LEU A 100 32.94 -24.12 -58.02
C LEU A 100 32.62 -23.69 -59.46
N VAL A 101 33.31 -24.32 -60.40
CA VAL A 101 33.09 -24.17 -61.84
C VAL A 101 31.90 -25.01 -62.29
N ASN A 102 31.69 -26.19 -61.68
CA ASN A 102 30.50 -27.01 -61.92
C ASN A 102 29.91 -27.56 -60.61
N ALA A 103 28.78 -27.00 -60.17
CA ALA A 103 28.09 -27.40 -58.95
C ALA A 103 27.63 -28.87 -58.91
N TYR A 104 27.41 -29.49 -60.07
CA TYR A 104 26.99 -30.91 -60.18
C TYR A 104 28.18 -31.87 -60.36
N ASN A 105 29.41 -31.38 -60.41
CA ASN A 105 30.59 -32.24 -60.50
C ASN A 105 31.01 -32.72 -59.10
N GLN A 106 30.65 -33.96 -58.77
CA GLN A 106 30.95 -34.55 -57.46
C GLN A 106 32.44 -34.63 -57.16
N GLU A 107 33.31 -34.84 -58.15
CA GLU A 107 34.77 -34.86 -57.95
C GLU A 107 35.35 -33.47 -57.62
N GLU A 108 34.70 -32.42 -58.09
CA GLU A 108 35.07 -31.03 -57.77
C GLU A 108 34.65 -30.66 -56.36
N VAL A 109 33.42 -31.05 -55.96
CA VAL A 109 32.90 -30.83 -54.61
C VAL A 109 33.68 -31.65 -53.57
N ALA A 110 33.95 -32.93 -53.85
CA ALA A 110 34.69 -33.82 -52.95
C ALA A 110 36.15 -33.39 -52.71
N ARG A 111 36.75 -32.63 -53.64
CA ARG A 111 38.10 -32.04 -53.46
C ARG A 111 38.13 -30.96 -52.37
N ILE A 112 36.98 -30.34 -52.06
CA ILE A 112 36.87 -29.34 -51.00
C ILE A 112 36.70 -30.02 -49.65
N SER A 113 35.75 -30.96 -49.55
CA SER A 113 35.61 -31.85 -48.39
C SER A 113 34.97 -33.18 -48.82
N PRO A 114 35.47 -34.35 -48.36
CA PRO A 114 34.93 -35.66 -48.74
C PRO A 114 33.46 -35.88 -48.38
N SER A 115 32.97 -35.15 -47.38
CA SER A 115 31.59 -35.20 -46.85
C SER A 115 30.67 -34.15 -47.46
N LEU A 116 31.20 -33.22 -48.28
CA LEU A 116 30.42 -32.15 -48.87
C LEU A 116 29.62 -32.65 -50.08
N VAL A 117 28.32 -32.32 -50.09
CA VAL A 117 27.42 -32.65 -51.21
C VAL A 117 26.71 -31.39 -51.68
N PHE A 118 26.53 -31.25 -53.00
CA PHE A 118 25.65 -30.23 -53.57
C PHE A 118 24.19 -30.71 -53.54
N ASP A 119 23.35 -30.01 -52.77
CA ASP A 119 21.92 -30.26 -52.73
C ASP A 119 21.18 -29.57 -53.89
N GLY A 120 20.92 -30.33 -54.96
CA GLY A 120 20.12 -29.86 -56.10
C GLY A 120 18.60 -29.87 -55.88
N SER A 121 18.10 -30.14 -54.67
CA SER A 121 16.66 -30.17 -54.39
C SER A 121 16.00 -28.81 -54.60
N TRP A 122 16.73 -27.72 -54.35
CA TRP A 122 16.25 -26.36 -54.57
C TRP A 122 16.20 -25.97 -56.04
N ASP A 123 17.20 -26.36 -56.84
CA ASP A 123 17.17 -26.20 -58.31
C ASP A 123 15.91 -26.85 -58.92
N LYS A 124 15.53 -28.03 -58.42
CA LYS A 124 14.31 -28.74 -58.84
C LYS A 124 13.02 -28.02 -58.45
N LYS A 125 13.00 -27.36 -57.28
CA LYS A 125 11.82 -26.65 -56.77
C LYS A 125 11.61 -25.28 -57.44
N THR A 126 12.70 -24.56 -57.71
CA THR A 126 12.64 -23.21 -58.32
C THR A 126 12.69 -23.25 -59.85
N GLY A 127 13.13 -24.36 -60.44
CA GLY A 127 13.36 -24.48 -61.88
C GLY A 127 14.64 -23.75 -62.36
N PHE A 128 15.38 -23.11 -61.46
CA PHE A 128 16.66 -22.47 -61.74
C PHE A 128 17.79 -23.48 -61.64
N ARG A 129 18.66 -23.55 -62.66
CA ARG A 129 19.80 -24.49 -62.68
C ARG A 129 21.09 -23.79 -62.26
N THR A 130 21.66 -24.25 -61.16
CA THR A 130 22.97 -23.82 -60.68
C THR A 130 24.07 -24.54 -61.47
N ARG A 131 24.86 -23.79 -62.21
CA ARG A 131 26.03 -24.24 -62.99
C ARG A 131 27.32 -23.95 -62.25
N GLN A 132 27.51 -22.68 -61.88
CA GLN A 132 28.70 -22.20 -61.16
C GLN A 132 28.27 -21.58 -59.84
N LEU A 133 29.14 -21.63 -58.85
CA LEU A 133 28.81 -21.17 -57.50
C LEU A 133 30.04 -20.58 -56.82
N LEU A 134 29.93 -19.35 -56.34
CA LEU A 134 30.91 -18.71 -55.47
C LEU A 134 30.20 -18.38 -54.15
N THR A 135 30.65 -18.95 -53.05
CA THR A 135 30.07 -18.76 -51.72
C THR A 135 31.14 -18.31 -50.75
N VAL A 136 30.91 -17.16 -50.10
CA VAL A 136 31.84 -16.54 -49.16
C VAL A 136 31.16 -16.34 -47.79
N PRO A 137 31.89 -16.49 -46.67
CA PRO A 137 31.32 -16.26 -45.34
C PRO A 137 31.12 -14.77 -45.07
N ILE A 138 30.03 -14.43 -44.39
CA ILE A 138 29.81 -13.08 -43.86
C ILE A 138 30.27 -13.08 -42.41
N LEU A 139 31.35 -12.36 -42.13
CA LEU A 139 32.00 -12.32 -40.82
C LEU A 139 31.72 -11.00 -40.10
N HIS A 140 31.61 -11.06 -38.77
CA HIS A 140 31.74 -9.93 -37.87
C HIS A 140 32.78 -10.26 -36.80
N GLY A 141 33.93 -9.57 -36.82
CA GLY A 141 35.09 -10.00 -36.06
C GLY A 141 35.54 -11.40 -36.51
N GLU A 142 35.65 -12.33 -35.57
CA GLU A 142 35.98 -13.74 -35.84
C GLU A 142 34.75 -14.65 -36.00
N SER A 143 33.53 -14.11 -35.84
CA SER A 143 32.29 -14.89 -35.86
C SER A 143 31.59 -14.83 -37.22
N VAL A 144 31.12 -15.97 -37.72
CA VAL A 144 30.20 -16.02 -38.86
C VAL A 144 28.81 -15.57 -38.44
N VAL A 145 28.25 -14.60 -39.16
CA VAL A 145 26.88 -14.10 -38.98
C VAL A 145 25.97 -14.46 -40.16
N GLY A 146 26.54 -14.96 -41.25
CA GLY A 146 25.79 -15.38 -42.44
C GLY A 146 26.69 -15.88 -43.57
N VAL A 147 26.09 -16.11 -44.73
CA VAL A 147 26.78 -16.59 -45.93
C VAL A 147 26.24 -15.85 -47.16
N PHE A 148 27.15 -15.39 -48.03
CA PHE A 148 26.81 -14.76 -49.29
C PHE A 148 27.15 -15.71 -50.44
N GLN A 149 26.15 -16.02 -51.26
CA GLN A 149 26.25 -17.02 -52.32
C GLN A 149 25.86 -16.41 -53.67
N LEU A 150 26.73 -16.56 -54.66
CA LEU A 150 26.55 -16.12 -56.04
C LEU A 150 26.40 -17.34 -56.94
N LEU A 151 25.39 -17.29 -57.81
CA LEU A 151 25.02 -18.40 -58.68
C LEU A 151 25.10 -17.94 -60.14
N ASN A 152 25.88 -18.70 -60.92
CA ASN A 152 26.14 -18.52 -62.35
C ASN A 152 26.69 -17.15 -62.72
N LYS A 153 27.93 -17.09 -63.23
CA LYS A 153 28.46 -15.86 -63.79
C LYS A 153 27.74 -15.52 -65.10
N LYS A 154 27.32 -14.27 -65.27
CA LYS A 154 26.66 -13.78 -66.49
C LYS A 154 27.66 -13.67 -67.65
N HIS A 155 28.83 -13.08 -67.41
CA HIS A 155 29.85 -12.86 -68.42
C HIS A 155 31.15 -13.59 -68.05
N GLY A 156 31.22 -14.87 -68.39
CA GLY A 156 32.43 -15.65 -68.19
C GLY A 156 32.16 -17.14 -68.05
N LYS A 157 33.23 -17.93 -68.03
CA LYS A 157 33.15 -19.40 -67.86
C LYS A 157 33.29 -19.86 -66.40
N ARG A 158 33.66 -18.97 -65.48
CA ARG A 158 33.77 -19.20 -64.03
C ARG A 158 33.88 -17.88 -63.28
N PHE A 159 33.62 -17.90 -61.98
CA PHE A 159 34.03 -16.82 -61.08
C PHE A 159 35.56 -16.79 -60.93
N THR A 160 36.18 -15.63 -61.09
CA THR A 160 37.63 -15.38 -60.99
C THR A 160 38.01 -15.03 -59.55
N GLU A 161 39.33 -14.96 -59.28
CA GLU A 161 39.83 -14.47 -57.98
C GLU A 161 39.40 -13.01 -57.72
N GLU A 162 39.36 -12.18 -58.76
CA GLU A 162 38.84 -10.80 -58.66
C GLU A 162 37.36 -10.76 -58.26
N ASP A 163 36.53 -11.70 -58.74
CA ASP A 163 35.12 -11.78 -58.29
C ASP A 163 35.03 -12.17 -56.81
N GLU A 164 35.91 -13.05 -56.34
CA GLU A 164 35.98 -13.45 -54.93
C GLU A 164 36.46 -12.30 -54.04
N GLU A 165 37.46 -11.54 -54.46
CA GLU A 165 37.90 -10.33 -53.76
C GLU A 165 36.77 -9.29 -53.67
N ASN A 166 36.06 -9.04 -54.78
CA ASN A 166 34.92 -8.12 -54.82
C ASN A 166 33.76 -8.59 -53.93
N ALA A 167 33.44 -9.89 -53.93
CA ALA A 167 32.46 -10.45 -53.02
C ALA A 167 32.87 -10.25 -51.55
N ASN A 168 34.16 -10.45 -51.23
CA ASN A 168 34.70 -10.22 -49.89
C ASN A 168 34.64 -8.74 -49.45
N LEU A 169 34.72 -7.79 -50.38
CA LEU A 169 34.52 -6.37 -50.07
C LEU A 169 33.06 -6.04 -49.73
N ILE A 170 32.10 -6.66 -50.43
CA ILE A 170 30.66 -6.46 -50.22
C ILE A 170 30.17 -7.08 -48.91
N VAL A 171 30.72 -8.22 -48.48
CA VAL A 171 30.27 -8.88 -47.24
C VAL A 171 30.72 -8.19 -45.95
N LYS A 172 31.76 -7.32 -46.00
CA LYS A 172 32.23 -6.60 -44.80
C LYS A 172 31.14 -5.69 -44.19
N PRO A 173 30.48 -4.79 -44.96
CA PRO A 173 29.30 -4.05 -44.49
C PRO A 173 28.15 -4.96 -44.03
N LEU A 174 27.93 -6.09 -44.72
CA LEU A 174 26.87 -7.05 -44.37
C LEU A 174 27.07 -7.64 -42.98
N GLY A 175 28.30 -7.84 -42.53
CA GLY A 175 28.58 -8.38 -41.19
C GLY A 175 27.96 -7.56 -40.06
N ILE A 176 28.09 -6.23 -40.12
CA ILE A 176 27.51 -5.32 -39.11
C ILE A 176 25.98 -5.33 -39.20
N ALA A 177 25.45 -5.24 -40.43
CA ALA A 177 24.01 -5.19 -40.64
C ALA A 177 23.30 -6.50 -40.26
N PHE A 178 23.95 -7.64 -40.49
CA PHE A 178 23.43 -8.96 -40.14
C PHE A 178 23.50 -9.19 -38.63
N LEU A 179 24.56 -8.75 -37.96
CA LEU A 179 24.61 -8.77 -36.50
C LEU A 179 23.48 -7.93 -35.89
N ASN A 180 23.26 -6.71 -36.39
CA ASN A 180 22.14 -5.88 -35.95
C ASN A 180 20.80 -6.56 -36.23
N HIS A 181 20.63 -7.22 -37.38
CA HIS A 181 19.43 -7.98 -37.69
C HIS A 181 19.25 -9.19 -36.76
N ILE A 182 20.31 -9.95 -36.45
CA ILE A 182 20.23 -11.08 -35.51
C ILE A 182 19.86 -10.58 -34.10
N LEU A 183 20.47 -9.48 -33.66
CA LEU A 183 20.13 -8.82 -32.40
C LEU A 183 18.69 -8.25 -32.41
N LEU A 184 18.13 -7.92 -33.59
CA LEU A 184 16.75 -7.45 -33.78
C LEU A 184 15.73 -8.59 -33.98
N SER A 185 16.12 -9.71 -34.59
CA SER A 185 15.27 -10.89 -34.80
C SER A 185 15.15 -11.69 -33.50
N GLN A 186 16.22 -11.75 -32.69
CA GLN A 186 16.14 -12.18 -31.30
C GLN A 186 15.22 -11.24 -30.48
N LYS A 187 15.07 -9.97 -30.86
CA LYS A 187 14.09 -9.05 -30.25
C LYS A 187 12.63 -9.29 -30.67
N GLN A 188 12.33 -10.14 -31.66
CA GLN A 188 10.93 -10.42 -32.05
C GLN A 188 10.28 -11.61 -31.34
N ARG A 189 11.01 -12.34 -30.49
CA ARG A 189 10.39 -13.06 -29.37
C ARG A 189 10.60 -12.24 -28.11
N THR A 190 9.98 -11.08 -28.06
CA THR A 190 9.88 -10.35 -26.80
C THR A 190 8.56 -10.69 -26.14
N LYS A 191 8.54 -10.63 -24.80
CA LYS A 191 7.38 -10.88 -23.96
C LYS A 191 6.10 -10.17 -24.43
N PHE A 192 6.25 -9.00 -25.06
CA PHE A 192 5.18 -8.14 -25.56
C PHE A 192 5.14 -8.02 -27.10
N GLY A 193 5.85 -8.89 -27.82
CA GLY A 193 5.99 -8.82 -29.29
C GLY A 193 4.66 -8.96 -30.04
N TYR A 194 3.72 -9.74 -29.52
CA TYR A 194 2.39 -9.88 -30.10
C TYR A 194 1.59 -8.56 -30.04
N LEU A 195 1.73 -7.78 -28.96
CA LEU A 195 1.07 -6.48 -28.83
C LEU A 195 1.57 -5.49 -29.89
N LEU A 196 2.87 -5.51 -30.19
CA LEU A 196 3.46 -4.71 -31.28
C LEU A 196 2.95 -5.19 -32.64
N ALA A 197 2.92 -6.50 -32.88
CA ALA A 197 2.49 -7.09 -34.14
C ALA A 197 1.02 -6.80 -34.47
N GLN A 198 0.16 -6.68 -33.45
CA GLN A 198 -1.26 -6.34 -33.59
C GLN A 198 -1.53 -4.83 -33.54
N ASN A 199 -0.49 -3.99 -33.57
CA ASN A 199 -0.59 -2.52 -33.45
C ASN A 199 -1.38 -2.07 -32.20
N LYS A 200 -1.34 -2.85 -31.12
CA LYS A 200 -2.00 -2.52 -29.84
C LYS A 200 -1.18 -1.54 -29.01
N ILE A 201 0.13 -1.51 -29.23
CA ILE A 201 1.06 -0.56 -28.64
C ILE A 201 2.18 -0.26 -29.63
N THR A 202 2.77 0.94 -29.56
CA THR A 202 3.96 1.29 -30.35
C THR A 202 5.26 0.90 -29.62
N GLN A 203 6.37 0.81 -30.36
CA GLN A 203 7.67 0.49 -29.77
C GLN A 203 8.13 1.57 -28.76
N GLU A 204 7.79 2.84 -29.01
CA GLU A 204 8.13 3.96 -28.13
C GLU A 204 7.36 3.87 -26.80
N GLU A 205 6.06 3.60 -26.85
CA GLU A 205 5.21 3.41 -25.68
C GLU A 205 5.64 2.19 -24.86
N LEU A 206 6.00 1.08 -25.51
CA LEU A 206 6.51 -0.10 -24.82
C LEU A 206 7.82 0.20 -24.08
N ASN A 207 8.75 0.93 -24.71
CA ASN A 207 10.01 1.31 -24.07
C ASN A 207 9.78 2.28 -22.89
N ALA A 208 8.81 3.19 -23.02
CA ALA A 208 8.40 4.08 -21.94
C ALA A 208 7.78 3.29 -20.77
N ALA A 209 6.89 2.34 -21.05
CA ALA A 209 6.28 1.45 -20.05
C ALA A 209 7.34 0.65 -19.28
N ILE A 210 8.32 0.06 -19.98
CA ILE A 210 9.44 -0.68 -19.35
C ILE A 210 10.30 0.23 -18.46
N THR A 211 10.58 1.45 -18.92
CA THR A 211 11.37 2.42 -18.17
C THR A 211 10.64 2.86 -16.90
N GLU A 212 9.34 3.07 -17.00
CA GLU A 212 8.49 3.43 -15.87
C GLU A 212 8.36 2.27 -14.86
N ALA A 213 8.19 1.03 -15.35
CA ALA A 213 8.15 -0.18 -14.54
C ALA A 213 9.38 -0.29 -13.64
N ARG A 214 10.56 -0.02 -14.20
CA ARG A 214 11.83 -0.01 -13.46
C ARG A 214 11.91 1.10 -12.41
N LYS A 215 11.45 2.32 -12.74
CA LYS A 215 11.46 3.46 -11.80
C LYS A 215 10.51 3.24 -10.63
N SER A 216 9.31 2.75 -10.91
CA SER A 216 8.23 2.56 -9.94
C SER A 216 8.31 1.23 -9.20
N LYS A 217 9.22 0.32 -9.60
CA LYS A 217 9.33 -1.06 -9.09
C LYS A 217 8.03 -1.86 -9.22
N ILE A 218 7.30 -1.65 -10.31
CA ILE A 218 6.06 -2.37 -10.66
C ILE A 218 6.34 -3.22 -11.91
N ASP A 219 5.62 -4.31 -12.12
CA ASP A 219 5.71 -5.11 -13.33
C ASP A 219 5.22 -4.34 -14.58
N THR A 220 5.75 -4.71 -15.74
CA THR A 220 5.47 -3.98 -16.99
C THR A 220 4.03 -4.20 -17.43
N GLU A 221 3.49 -5.39 -17.18
CA GLU A 221 2.12 -5.83 -17.43
C GLU A 221 1.10 -4.89 -16.77
N SER A 222 1.28 -4.58 -15.49
CA SER A 222 0.40 -3.67 -14.76
C SER A 222 0.39 -2.25 -15.36
N ILE A 223 1.55 -1.72 -15.76
CA ILE A 223 1.64 -0.38 -16.39
C ILE A 223 0.99 -0.36 -17.78
N LEU A 224 1.16 -1.44 -18.56
CA LEU A 224 0.52 -1.59 -19.87
C LEU A 224 -1.02 -1.58 -19.74
N MET A 225 -1.58 -2.21 -18.71
CA MET A 225 -3.01 -2.19 -18.45
C MET A 225 -3.49 -0.83 -17.91
N ASP A 226 -2.81 -0.28 -16.89
CA ASP A 226 -3.32 0.89 -16.17
C ASP A 226 -3.20 2.19 -16.97
N ARG A 227 -2.05 2.40 -17.62
CA ARG A 227 -1.74 3.66 -18.32
C ARG A 227 -2.01 3.59 -19.82
N TYR A 228 -1.59 2.49 -20.46
CA TYR A 228 -1.74 2.31 -21.91
C TYR A 228 -3.05 1.59 -22.28
N LYS A 229 -3.88 1.24 -21.28
CA LYS A 229 -5.22 0.67 -21.46
C LYS A 229 -5.25 -0.59 -22.34
N ILE A 230 -4.17 -1.37 -22.33
CA ILE A 230 -4.11 -2.66 -23.03
C ILE A 230 -5.06 -3.63 -22.35
N ALA A 231 -5.95 -4.24 -23.13
CA ALA A 231 -6.87 -5.24 -22.62
C ALA A 231 -6.11 -6.47 -22.12
N LYS A 232 -6.55 -7.01 -20.98
CA LYS A 232 -5.95 -8.19 -20.36
C LYS A 232 -5.92 -9.41 -21.28
N ALA A 233 -6.94 -9.59 -22.12
CA ALA A 233 -7.00 -10.65 -23.13
C ALA A 233 -5.90 -10.52 -24.20
N ASP A 234 -5.62 -9.29 -24.67
CA ASP A 234 -4.56 -9.02 -25.66
C ASP A 234 -3.17 -9.27 -25.04
N LEU A 235 -2.99 -8.87 -23.77
CA LEU A 235 -1.78 -9.15 -23.00
C LEU A 235 -1.59 -10.66 -22.79
N GLY A 236 -2.65 -11.36 -22.43
CA GLY A 236 -2.66 -12.81 -22.28
C GLY A 236 -2.29 -13.56 -23.56
N ALA A 237 -2.82 -13.14 -24.70
CA ALA A 237 -2.45 -13.67 -26.00
C ALA A 237 -0.95 -13.48 -26.30
N SER A 238 -0.39 -12.32 -25.93
CA SER A 238 1.05 -12.05 -26.05
C SER A 238 1.89 -12.97 -25.17
N LEU A 239 1.51 -13.13 -23.90
CA LEU A 239 2.24 -13.98 -22.96
C LEU A 239 2.14 -15.45 -23.35
N SER A 240 0.97 -15.92 -23.80
CA SER A 240 0.77 -17.29 -24.25
C SER A 240 1.60 -17.60 -25.50
N ALA A 241 1.64 -16.67 -26.47
CA ALA A 241 2.46 -16.81 -27.67
C ALA A 241 3.96 -16.78 -27.36
N PHE A 242 4.39 -15.99 -26.37
CA PHE A 242 5.81 -15.89 -25.98
C PHE A 242 6.29 -17.14 -25.21
N TYR A 243 5.55 -17.58 -24.19
CA TYR A 243 5.94 -18.70 -23.34
C TYR A 243 5.55 -20.08 -23.88
N ASN A 244 4.73 -20.13 -24.94
CA ASN A 244 4.19 -21.35 -25.53
C ASN A 244 3.41 -22.22 -24.51
N CYS A 245 2.61 -21.56 -23.67
CA CYS A 245 1.77 -22.20 -22.66
C CYS A 245 0.43 -21.44 -22.50
N PRO A 246 -0.63 -22.06 -21.98
CA PRO A 246 -1.93 -21.40 -21.86
C PRO A 246 -1.87 -20.23 -20.88
N PHE A 247 -2.48 -19.11 -21.27
CA PHE A 247 -2.72 -17.99 -20.35
C PHE A 247 -4.00 -18.24 -19.56
N ILE A 248 -3.93 -18.06 -18.24
CA ILE A 248 -5.07 -18.28 -17.33
C ILE A 248 -5.31 -17.01 -16.52
N GLU A 249 -6.52 -16.48 -16.65
CA GLU A 249 -6.99 -15.35 -15.87
C GLU A 249 -7.50 -15.77 -14.48
N PHE A 250 -7.53 -14.82 -13.56
CA PHE A 250 -8.18 -15.01 -12.27
C PHE A 250 -9.71 -15.22 -12.42
N ASP A 251 -10.17 -16.37 -11.96
CA ASP A 251 -11.58 -16.74 -11.85
C ASP A 251 -11.90 -17.05 -10.38
N PRO A 252 -12.72 -16.22 -9.70
CA PRO A 252 -13.07 -16.43 -8.30
C PRO A 252 -13.91 -17.69 -8.05
N ALA A 253 -14.52 -18.27 -9.08
CA ALA A 253 -15.30 -19.51 -8.97
C ALA A 253 -14.42 -20.77 -9.10
N ARG A 254 -13.14 -20.62 -9.50
CA ARG A 254 -12.23 -21.75 -9.69
C ARG A 254 -11.81 -22.34 -8.34
N ILE A 255 -12.01 -23.65 -8.19
CA ILE A 255 -11.61 -24.40 -7.01
C ILE A 255 -10.15 -24.82 -7.16
N LEU A 256 -9.31 -24.43 -6.21
CA LEU A 256 -7.89 -24.77 -6.20
C LEU A 256 -7.65 -26.13 -5.51
N PRO A 257 -6.58 -26.86 -5.88
CA PRO A 257 -6.22 -28.13 -5.26
C PRO A 257 -5.72 -27.93 -3.81
N CYS A 258 -6.65 -27.98 -2.86
CA CYS A 258 -6.40 -27.74 -1.44
C CYS A 258 -5.41 -28.74 -0.81
N ASP A 259 -5.29 -29.95 -1.36
CA ASP A 259 -4.34 -30.98 -0.97
C ASP A 259 -2.89 -30.55 -1.23
N LEU A 260 -2.61 -29.97 -2.41
CA LEU A 260 -1.28 -29.48 -2.77
C LEU A 260 -0.96 -28.11 -2.16
N ILE A 261 -1.96 -27.25 -1.98
CA ILE A 261 -1.72 -25.92 -1.41
C ILE A 261 -1.38 -25.99 0.09
N LYS A 262 -1.94 -26.96 0.83
CA LYS A 262 -1.66 -27.13 2.26
C LYS A 262 -0.21 -27.47 2.57
N THR A 263 0.49 -28.15 1.65
CA THR A 263 1.90 -28.53 1.82
C THR A 263 2.86 -27.38 1.46
N LEU A 264 2.37 -26.37 0.72
CA LEU A 264 3.15 -25.24 0.25
C LEU A 264 2.98 -24.02 1.17
N LYS A 265 4.08 -23.37 1.53
CA LYS A 265 4.03 -22.11 2.30
C LYS A 265 3.52 -20.97 1.41
N LEU A 266 2.37 -20.37 1.74
CA LEU A 266 1.76 -19.28 0.94
C LEU A 266 2.68 -18.07 0.73
N ASP A 267 3.48 -17.71 1.72
CA ASP A 267 4.48 -16.63 1.61
C ASP A 267 5.54 -16.92 0.54
N TYR A 268 5.88 -18.20 0.36
CA TYR A 268 6.82 -18.63 -0.67
C TYR A 268 6.22 -18.50 -2.06
N LEU A 269 4.95 -18.85 -2.22
CA LEU A 269 4.17 -18.67 -3.46
C LEU A 269 4.02 -17.17 -3.79
N HIS A 270 3.78 -16.34 -2.78
CA HIS A 270 3.70 -14.87 -2.91
C HIS A 270 5.02 -14.25 -3.39
N LYS A 271 6.17 -14.68 -2.85
CA LYS A 271 7.49 -14.17 -3.25
C LYS A 271 7.92 -14.66 -4.64
N ASN A 272 7.55 -15.90 -5.01
CA ASN A 272 7.99 -16.52 -6.24
C ASN A 272 6.96 -16.44 -7.40
N PHE A 273 5.76 -15.93 -7.14
CA PHE A 273 4.66 -15.73 -8.11
C PHE A 273 4.30 -17.01 -8.89
N TRP A 274 3.95 -18.08 -8.18
CA TRP A 274 3.36 -19.27 -8.77
C TRP A 274 2.38 -19.96 -7.82
N ILE A 275 1.41 -20.74 -8.34
CA ILE A 275 0.46 -21.53 -7.55
C ILE A 275 -0.09 -22.73 -8.36
N PRO A 276 -0.29 -23.92 -7.76
CA PRO A 276 -1.04 -25.01 -8.37
C PRO A 276 -2.52 -24.63 -8.52
N ILE A 277 -3.08 -24.75 -9.72
CA ILE A 277 -4.46 -24.34 -10.01
C ILE A 277 -5.38 -25.51 -10.38
N GLN A 278 -4.83 -26.66 -10.74
CA GLN A 278 -5.59 -27.86 -11.08
C GLN A 278 -4.72 -29.10 -10.80
N HIS A 279 -5.33 -30.14 -10.24
CA HIS A 279 -4.68 -31.42 -9.93
C HIS A 279 -5.60 -32.55 -10.41
N GLU A 280 -5.14 -33.34 -11.39
CA GLU A 280 -5.87 -34.48 -11.96
C GLU A 280 -4.92 -35.69 -12.10
N GLY A 281 -5.13 -36.72 -11.29
CA GLY A 281 -4.29 -37.92 -11.28
C GLY A 281 -2.83 -37.58 -10.98
N ASP A 282 -1.93 -37.96 -11.89
CA ASP A 282 -0.49 -37.68 -11.75
C ASP A 282 -0.07 -36.35 -12.43
N THR A 283 -1.01 -35.51 -12.87
CA THR A 283 -0.72 -34.25 -13.57
C THR A 283 -1.19 -33.04 -12.75
N VAL A 284 -0.31 -32.05 -12.61
CA VAL A 284 -0.60 -30.78 -11.93
C VAL A 284 -0.38 -29.62 -12.88
N VAL A 285 -1.35 -28.72 -12.96
CA VAL A 285 -1.21 -27.45 -13.70
C VAL A 285 -0.79 -26.37 -12.74
N VAL A 286 0.39 -25.79 -12.99
CA VAL A 286 0.99 -24.73 -12.18
C VAL A 286 0.93 -23.42 -12.94
N LEU A 287 0.25 -22.43 -12.34
CA LEU A 287 0.20 -21.06 -12.85
C LEU A 287 1.39 -20.27 -12.33
N MET A 288 2.15 -19.61 -13.21
CA MET A 288 3.33 -18.81 -12.81
C MET A 288 3.54 -17.57 -13.67
N ASP A 289 4.31 -16.60 -13.15
CA ASP A 289 4.57 -15.32 -13.84
C ASP A 289 5.60 -15.44 -14.99
N ASP A 290 6.52 -16.40 -14.88
CA ASP A 290 7.58 -16.62 -15.87
C ASP A 290 7.97 -18.10 -16.00
N PRO A 291 7.34 -18.85 -16.93
CA PRO A 291 7.66 -20.25 -17.21
C PRO A 291 9.08 -20.50 -17.76
N TYR A 292 9.83 -19.48 -18.17
CA TYR A 292 11.22 -19.63 -18.61
C TYR A 292 12.23 -19.46 -17.48
N ALA A 293 11.77 -19.09 -16.28
CA ALA A 293 12.60 -19.05 -15.10
C ALA A 293 12.91 -20.48 -14.61
N LEU A 294 13.96 -21.09 -15.17
CA LEU A 294 14.37 -22.47 -14.90
C LEU A 294 14.51 -22.75 -13.39
N HIS A 295 15.09 -21.82 -12.63
CA HIS A 295 15.20 -21.95 -11.17
C HIS A 295 13.84 -22.15 -10.48
N LYS A 296 12.79 -21.43 -10.90
CA LYS A 296 11.43 -21.60 -10.35
C LYS A 296 10.83 -22.94 -10.76
N CYS A 297 11.07 -23.35 -12.00
CA CYS A 297 10.58 -24.62 -12.52
C CYS A 297 11.20 -25.81 -11.78
N ASP A 298 12.49 -25.74 -11.48
CA ASP A 298 13.20 -26.78 -10.72
C ASP A 298 12.69 -26.85 -9.27
N ILE A 299 12.52 -25.69 -8.63
CA ILE A 299 11.88 -25.57 -7.31
C ILE A 299 10.47 -26.19 -7.29
N VAL A 300 9.65 -25.92 -8.32
CA VAL A 300 8.29 -26.48 -8.41
C VAL A 300 8.34 -28.01 -8.50
N LYS A 301 9.28 -28.57 -9.26
CA LYS A 301 9.49 -30.02 -9.34
C LYS A 301 9.98 -30.61 -8.02
N ASP A 302 10.86 -29.90 -7.31
CA ASP A 302 11.38 -30.33 -6.00
C ASP A 302 10.28 -30.33 -4.92
N LEU A 303 9.38 -29.35 -4.97
CA LEU A 303 8.26 -29.21 -4.01
C LEU A 303 7.07 -30.11 -4.33
N LEU A 304 6.94 -30.56 -5.58
CA LEU A 304 5.90 -31.47 -6.04
C LEU A 304 6.52 -32.76 -6.61
N PRO A 305 7.27 -33.53 -5.80
CA PRO A 305 7.92 -34.74 -6.27
C PRO A 305 6.85 -35.76 -6.70
N HIS A 306 7.13 -36.48 -7.79
CA HIS A 306 6.27 -37.51 -8.39
C HIS A 306 5.06 -37.04 -9.22
N LEU A 307 4.84 -35.73 -9.39
CA LEU A 307 3.80 -35.19 -10.26
C LEU A 307 4.36 -34.69 -11.60
N LYS A 308 3.62 -34.91 -12.69
CA LYS A 308 3.91 -34.34 -14.01
C LYS A 308 3.41 -32.90 -14.05
N VAL A 309 4.33 -31.95 -14.00
CA VAL A 309 4.02 -30.51 -13.98
C VAL A 309 3.76 -29.99 -15.40
N GLN A 310 2.59 -29.39 -15.61
CA GLN A 310 2.25 -28.57 -16.76
C GLN A 310 2.21 -27.10 -16.35
N TYR A 311 2.83 -26.22 -17.14
CA TYR A 311 2.89 -24.80 -16.82
C TYR A 311 1.79 -24.03 -17.55
N ALA A 312 1.21 -23.07 -16.85
CA ALA A 312 0.37 -22.01 -17.40
C ALA A 312 0.96 -20.66 -17.00
N VAL A 313 0.75 -19.64 -17.84
CA VAL A 313 1.21 -18.28 -17.56
C VAL A 313 0.06 -17.41 -17.05
N GLY A 314 0.34 -16.61 -16.02
CA GLY A 314 -0.60 -15.64 -15.48
C GLY A 314 0.10 -14.31 -15.20
N ILE A 315 -0.66 -13.23 -15.11
CA ILE A 315 -0.13 -11.96 -14.60
C ILE A 315 0.02 -12.02 -13.08
N ARG A 316 0.99 -11.28 -12.52
CA ARG A 316 1.26 -11.31 -11.07
C ARG A 316 0.03 -10.95 -10.24
N ALA A 317 -0.75 -9.96 -10.65
CA ALA A 317 -1.97 -9.56 -9.97
C ALA A 317 -2.95 -10.75 -9.81
N ASP A 318 -3.16 -11.53 -10.87
CA ASP A 318 -4.06 -12.68 -10.86
C ASP A 318 -3.54 -13.83 -10.01
N ILE A 319 -2.23 -14.11 -10.09
CA ILE A 319 -1.59 -15.13 -9.27
C ILE A 319 -1.73 -14.77 -7.79
N LEU A 320 -1.53 -13.50 -7.43
CA LEU A 320 -1.74 -13.01 -6.06
C LEU A 320 -3.20 -13.11 -5.64
N CYS A 321 -4.17 -12.87 -6.55
CA CYS A 321 -5.58 -13.08 -6.27
C CYS A 321 -5.90 -14.57 -6.00
N TYR A 322 -5.32 -15.50 -6.77
CA TYR A 322 -5.46 -16.93 -6.51
C TYR A 322 -4.84 -17.33 -5.16
N ILE A 323 -3.65 -16.83 -4.84
CA ILE A 323 -3.01 -17.10 -3.54
C ILE A 323 -3.85 -16.53 -2.39
N ALA A 324 -4.38 -15.31 -2.52
CA ALA A 324 -5.27 -14.70 -1.52
C ALA A 324 -6.60 -15.48 -1.37
N SER A 325 -7.17 -15.97 -2.47
CA SER A 325 -8.38 -16.80 -2.44
C SER A 325 -8.13 -18.14 -1.75
N SER A 326 -6.94 -18.72 -1.89
CA SER A 326 -6.53 -19.94 -1.19
C SER A 326 -6.38 -19.72 0.33
N ALA A 327 -5.92 -18.54 0.75
CA ALA A 327 -5.85 -18.16 2.16
C ALA A 327 -7.26 -17.96 2.78
N SER A 328 -8.25 -17.62 1.95
CA SER A 328 -9.64 -17.37 2.36
C SER A 328 -10.45 -18.65 2.59
N GLN A 329 -9.98 -19.80 2.09
CA GLN A 329 -10.61 -21.11 2.33
C GLN A 329 -10.09 -21.82 3.60
N THR A 330 -9.16 -21.19 4.34
CA THR A 330 -8.85 -21.53 5.73
C THR A 330 -9.67 -20.63 6.67
N PRO A 331 -10.40 -21.19 7.68
CA PRO A 331 -11.19 -20.37 8.58
C PRO A 331 -10.27 -19.53 9.48
N ASN A 332 -10.47 -18.21 9.45
CA ASN A 332 -9.83 -17.18 10.28
C ASN A 332 -8.28 -17.22 10.34
N LYS A 333 -7.63 -16.34 9.57
CA LYS A 333 -6.24 -15.97 9.86
C LYS A 333 -6.14 -14.52 10.33
N ASP A 334 -5.68 -14.44 11.58
CA ASP A 334 -5.18 -13.26 12.26
C ASP A 334 -3.85 -12.85 11.60
N PRO A 335 -3.76 -11.70 10.89
CA PRO A 335 -2.53 -11.28 10.20
C PRO A 335 -1.32 -11.14 11.13
N ILE A 336 -1.59 -10.92 12.42
CA ILE A 336 -0.59 -10.89 13.48
C ILE A 336 -0.18 -12.29 13.93
N GLY A 337 -1.08 -13.27 13.88
CA GLY A 337 -0.76 -14.67 14.15
C GLY A 337 0.30 -15.22 13.18
N ASP A 338 0.23 -14.83 11.91
CA ASP A 338 1.25 -15.20 10.91
C ASP A 338 2.59 -14.49 11.17
N ILE A 339 2.58 -13.20 11.52
CA ILE A 339 3.79 -12.46 11.92
C ILE A 339 4.42 -13.09 13.16
N ILE A 340 3.62 -13.43 14.18
CA ILE A 340 4.09 -14.08 15.42
C ILE A 340 4.56 -15.50 15.15
N GLY A 341 3.94 -16.22 14.21
CA GLY A 341 4.39 -17.53 13.77
C GLY A 341 5.81 -17.49 13.20
N VAL A 342 6.11 -16.50 12.35
CA VAL A 342 7.48 -16.26 11.85
C VAL A 342 8.43 -15.96 13.00
N LEU A 343 8.05 -15.04 13.91
CA LEU A 343 8.85 -14.67 15.08
C LEU A 343 9.13 -15.84 16.03
N LYS A 344 8.19 -16.79 16.18
CA LYS A 344 8.38 -18.01 17.00
C LYS A 344 9.18 -19.10 16.29
N THR A 345 9.16 -19.14 14.96
CA THR A 345 9.94 -20.13 14.20
C THR A 345 11.43 -19.77 14.23
N GLU A 346 11.74 -18.47 14.25
CA GLU A 346 13.10 -17.93 14.47
C GLU A 346 13.68 -18.32 15.85
N GLU A 347 12.85 -18.55 16.88
CA GLU A 347 13.32 -19.01 18.21
C GLU A 347 13.91 -20.44 18.19
N VAL A 348 13.55 -21.28 17.21
CA VAL A 348 13.97 -22.69 17.15
C VAL A 348 15.31 -22.87 16.44
N GLU A 349 15.72 -21.91 15.60
CA GLU A 349 16.99 -21.94 14.84
C GLU A 349 18.17 -21.33 15.61
N GLU A 350 17.99 -20.87 16.86
CA GLU A 350 19.07 -20.36 17.70
C GLU A 350 19.91 -21.47 18.36
N LYS A 351 20.60 -22.27 17.54
CA LYS A 351 21.90 -22.88 17.90
C LYS A 351 22.82 -22.85 16.68
N GLU A 352 23.91 -22.10 16.85
CA GLU A 352 25.09 -21.94 15.98
C GLU A 352 25.08 -20.82 14.91
N ASP A 353 25.94 -19.85 15.23
CA ASP A 353 26.79 -18.97 14.42
C ASP A 353 26.31 -17.89 13.43
N ASP A 354 27.07 -16.80 13.56
CA ASP A 354 27.30 -15.60 12.76
C ASP A 354 26.32 -14.41 12.86
N ALA A 355 26.85 -13.31 13.41
CA ALA A 355 26.13 -12.18 14.00
C ALA A 355 26.16 -10.90 13.14
N THR A 356 26.63 -10.95 11.89
CA THR A 356 26.83 -9.73 11.10
C THR A 356 25.90 -9.55 9.90
N THR A 357 25.12 -10.57 9.53
CA THR A 357 24.16 -10.50 8.38
C THR A 357 22.68 -10.50 8.78
N ARG A 358 22.36 -10.77 10.06
CA ARG A 358 20.98 -11.02 10.54
C ARG A 358 20.18 -9.78 10.98
N VAL A 359 20.79 -8.58 10.95
CA VAL A 359 20.15 -7.36 11.49
C VAL A 359 19.02 -6.83 10.57
N ASN A 360 19.02 -7.17 9.27
CA ASN A 360 18.07 -6.58 8.30
C ASN A 360 16.69 -7.28 8.22
N GLU A 361 16.58 -8.59 8.45
CA GLU A 361 15.29 -9.29 8.33
C GLU A 361 14.41 -9.09 9.57
N ASN A 362 15.00 -9.17 10.77
CA ASN A 362 14.30 -8.93 12.04
C ASN A 362 13.72 -7.50 12.14
N ASP A 363 14.43 -6.50 11.61
CA ASP A 363 13.94 -5.12 11.59
C ASP A 363 12.73 -4.94 10.66
N SER A 364 12.66 -5.72 9.57
CA SER A 364 11.51 -5.71 8.67
C SER A 364 10.25 -6.32 9.30
N THR A 365 10.38 -7.43 10.04
CA THR A 365 9.26 -8.12 10.70
C THR A 365 8.75 -7.31 11.90
N VAL A 366 9.65 -6.74 12.71
CA VAL A 366 9.29 -5.85 13.84
C VAL A 366 8.64 -4.57 13.32
N THR A 367 9.10 -4.04 12.19
CA THR A 367 8.46 -2.89 11.53
C THR A 367 7.04 -3.20 11.08
N ARG A 368 6.82 -4.37 10.45
CA ARG A 368 5.48 -4.83 10.08
C ARG A 368 4.59 -4.99 11.30
N LEU A 369 5.09 -5.60 12.37
CA LEU A 369 4.36 -5.80 13.62
C LEU A 369 3.93 -4.46 14.23
N ALA A 370 4.84 -3.50 14.39
CA ALA A 370 4.55 -2.17 14.93
C ALA A 370 3.48 -1.43 14.11
N ASN A 371 3.60 -1.46 12.77
CA ASN A 371 2.62 -0.86 11.88
C ASN A 371 1.25 -1.54 11.99
N GLN A 372 1.23 -2.87 12.05
CA GLN A 372 0.00 -3.65 12.14
C GLN A 372 -0.74 -3.40 13.46
N ILE A 373 -0.02 -3.34 14.59
CA ILE A 373 -0.59 -2.96 15.89
C ILE A 373 -1.29 -1.60 15.81
N ILE A 374 -0.67 -0.60 15.18
CA ILE A 374 -1.27 0.74 15.02
C ILE A 374 -2.51 0.68 14.11
N ILE A 375 -2.43 -0.05 12.99
CA ILE A 375 -3.55 -0.22 12.04
C ILE A 375 -4.74 -0.90 12.73
N ASP A 376 -4.52 -1.95 13.51
CA ASP A 376 -5.58 -2.70 14.16
C ASP A 376 -6.18 -1.92 15.33
N ALA A 377 -5.35 -1.23 16.13
CA ALA A 377 -5.83 -0.30 17.12
C ALA A 377 -6.76 0.75 16.49
N TYR A 378 -6.40 1.25 15.32
CA TYR A 378 -7.20 2.20 14.57
C TYR A 378 -8.53 1.62 14.08
N LYS A 379 -8.49 0.45 13.43
CA LYS A 379 -9.68 -0.26 12.93
C LYS A 379 -10.66 -0.60 14.07
N GLN A 380 -10.13 -0.97 15.23
CA GLN A 380 -10.91 -1.27 16.43
C GLN A 380 -11.33 -0.03 17.22
N ARG A 381 -10.98 1.19 16.76
CA ARG A 381 -11.29 2.47 17.42
C ARG A 381 -10.77 2.55 18.86
N ALA A 382 -9.57 2.00 19.09
CA ALA A 382 -8.88 2.12 20.37
C ALA A 382 -8.43 3.57 20.61
N SER A 383 -8.55 4.05 21.86
CA SER A 383 -8.03 5.35 22.29
C SER A 383 -6.55 5.29 22.65
N ASP A 384 -6.11 4.17 23.22
CA ASP A 384 -4.74 3.98 23.70
C ASP A 384 -4.26 2.55 23.37
N ILE A 385 -2.99 2.44 22.98
CA ILE A 385 -2.26 1.20 22.79
C ILE A 385 -1.27 1.09 23.94
N HIS A 386 -1.39 0.05 24.75
CA HIS A 386 -0.48 -0.25 25.85
C HIS A 386 0.46 -1.37 25.44
N ILE A 387 1.76 -1.17 25.62
CA ILE A 387 2.81 -2.16 25.37
C ILE A 387 3.55 -2.38 26.69
N GLU A 388 3.34 -3.54 27.28
CA GLU A 388 3.70 -3.84 28.68
C GLU A 388 4.61 -5.07 28.73
N PRO A 389 5.94 -4.90 28.74
CA PRO A 389 6.89 -5.99 28.85
C PRO A 389 7.02 -6.53 30.29
N TYR A 390 7.22 -7.85 30.44
CA TYR A 390 7.35 -8.53 31.73
C TYR A 390 8.72 -9.21 31.92
N GLY A 391 9.80 -8.56 31.50
CA GLY A 391 11.15 -9.10 31.56
C GLY A 391 11.46 -10.13 30.47
N VAL A 392 12.52 -10.92 30.68
CA VAL A 392 13.03 -11.88 29.68
C VAL A 392 12.25 -13.20 29.67
N ARG A 393 11.55 -13.52 30.75
CA ARG A 393 10.90 -14.85 30.94
C ARG A 393 9.41 -14.87 30.61
N ALA A 394 8.79 -13.71 30.40
CA ALA A 394 7.37 -13.59 30.14
C ALA A 394 7.13 -12.73 28.91
N ASP A 395 6.10 -13.07 28.16
CA ASP A 395 5.71 -12.37 26.95
C ASP A 395 5.37 -10.90 27.24
N THR A 396 5.65 -10.05 26.25
CA THR A 396 5.16 -8.67 26.25
C THR A 396 3.68 -8.66 25.93
N VAL A 397 2.87 -8.04 26.78
CA VAL A 397 1.42 -7.97 26.59
C VAL A 397 1.07 -6.64 25.91
N ILE A 398 0.35 -6.72 24.80
CA ILE A 398 -0.28 -5.56 24.17
C ILE A 398 -1.73 -5.51 24.58
N ARG A 399 -2.19 -4.34 25.03
CA ARG A 399 -3.60 -4.08 25.35
C ARG A 399 -4.10 -2.87 24.60
N PHE A 400 -5.33 -2.93 24.12
CA PHE A 400 -6.02 -1.77 23.56
C PHE A 400 -7.02 -1.23 24.58
N ARG A 401 -7.09 0.09 24.70
CA ARG A 401 -8.20 0.74 25.40
C ARG A 401 -9.29 1.05 24.40
N ILE A 402 -10.39 0.29 24.44
CA ILE A 402 -11.55 0.45 23.56
C ILE A 402 -12.74 0.85 24.42
N ASP A 403 -13.38 1.97 24.08
CA ASP A 403 -14.52 2.52 24.83
C ASP A 403 -14.27 2.63 26.35
N GLY A 404 -13.03 2.96 26.74
CA GLY A 404 -12.60 3.15 28.13
C GLY A 404 -12.10 1.89 28.85
N SER A 405 -12.33 0.71 28.30
CA SER A 405 -11.88 -0.57 28.88
C SER A 405 -10.59 -1.07 28.22
N CYS A 406 -9.62 -1.52 29.02
CA CYS A 406 -8.45 -2.22 28.51
C CYS A 406 -8.82 -3.67 28.18
N VAL A 407 -8.49 -4.09 26.97
CA VAL A 407 -8.68 -5.46 26.47
C VAL A 407 -7.31 -5.98 26.02
N GLU A 408 -6.96 -7.20 26.42
CA GLU A 408 -5.77 -7.87 25.91
C GLU A 408 -5.93 -8.07 24.41
N TYR A 409 -4.98 -7.52 23.65
CA TYR A 409 -4.97 -7.64 22.21
C TYR A 409 -4.16 -8.84 21.78
N GLN A 410 -2.90 -8.90 22.21
CA GLN A 410 -1.95 -9.91 21.76
C GLN A 410 -0.77 -10.04 22.73
N LYS A 411 -0.19 -11.24 22.82
CA LYS A 411 1.09 -11.49 23.48
C LYS A 411 2.20 -11.65 22.44
N ILE A 412 3.33 -11.01 22.70
CA ILE A 412 4.53 -11.03 21.85
C ILE A 412 5.67 -11.70 22.64
N PRO A 413 6.44 -12.61 22.02
CA PRO A 413 7.56 -13.26 22.70
C PRO A 413 8.55 -12.25 23.31
N SER A 414 9.12 -12.59 24.47
CA SER A 414 9.95 -11.69 25.28
C SER A 414 11.19 -11.16 24.55
N MET A 415 11.71 -11.90 23.56
CA MET A 415 12.85 -11.50 22.74
C MET A 415 12.58 -10.21 21.95
N TYR A 416 11.34 -9.99 21.50
CA TYR A 416 10.96 -8.83 20.68
C TYR A 416 10.53 -7.60 21.49
N ARG A 417 10.55 -7.67 22.83
CA ARG A 417 10.21 -6.53 23.71
C ARG A 417 11.03 -5.27 23.38
N ARG A 418 12.36 -5.44 23.25
CA ARG A 418 13.30 -4.34 23.01
C ARG A 418 13.26 -3.86 21.55
N PRO A 419 13.27 -4.75 20.54
CA PRO A 419 13.07 -4.35 19.15
C PRO A 419 11.79 -3.54 18.92
N LEU A 420 10.66 -3.97 19.50
CA LEU A 420 9.37 -3.28 19.31
C LEU A 420 9.40 -1.86 19.90
N ILE A 421 9.85 -1.70 21.14
CA ILE A 421 9.99 -0.39 21.79
C ILE A 421 11.00 0.48 21.03
N GLY A 422 12.12 -0.09 20.58
CA GLY A 422 13.12 0.61 19.78
C GLY A 422 12.56 1.14 18.47
N ARG A 423 11.78 0.32 17.75
CA ARG A 423 11.10 0.72 16.51
C ARG A 423 10.14 1.88 16.72
N LEU A 424 9.33 1.83 17.78
CA LEU A 424 8.39 2.90 18.12
C LEU A 424 9.11 4.18 18.60
N LYS A 425 10.24 4.07 19.30
CA LYS A 425 11.12 5.20 19.60
C LYS A 425 11.67 5.87 18.34
N ILE A 426 12.08 5.09 17.34
CA ILE A 426 12.52 5.64 16.03
C ILE A 426 11.38 6.42 15.37
N MET A 427 10.18 5.85 15.31
CA MET A 427 9.00 6.50 14.73
C MET A 427 8.66 7.81 15.45
N ALA A 428 8.88 7.87 16.77
CA ALA A 428 8.62 9.03 17.62
C ALA A 428 9.80 10.02 17.71
N LYS A 429 10.92 9.74 17.03
CA LYS A 429 12.19 10.51 17.11
C LYS A 429 12.76 10.62 18.54
N LEU A 430 12.63 9.56 19.32
CA LEU A 430 13.12 9.46 20.70
C LEU A 430 14.51 8.83 20.78
N ASN A 431 15.20 9.03 21.90
CA ASN A 431 16.52 8.45 22.11
C ASN A 431 16.40 6.97 22.47
N ILE A 432 16.86 6.10 21.56
CA ILE A 432 16.82 4.63 21.71
C ILE A 432 17.77 4.15 22.82
N ALA A 433 18.91 4.84 22.99
CA ALA A 433 19.93 4.46 23.97
C ALA A 433 19.53 4.82 25.40
N GLU A 434 18.76 5.90 25.59
CA GLU A 434 18.26 6.27 26.91
C GLU A 434 17.03 5.41 27.27
N ARG A 435 17.09 4.81 28.46
CA ARG A 435 16.10 3.84 28.97
C ARG A 435 15.79 4.03 30.45
N ARG A 436 16.41 5.01 31.10
CA ARG A 436 16.32 5.25 32.55
C ARG A 436 15.47 6.47 32.87
N LEU A 437 15.10 7.24 31.86
CA LEU A 437 14.31 8.46 31.99
C LEU A 437 13.00 8.33 31.20
N PRO A 438 11.89 8.91 31.70
CA PRO A 438 10.67 9.04 30.92
C PRO A 438 10.92 9.78 29.61
N GLN A 439 10.25 9.36 28.53
CA GLN A 439 10.34 10.01 27.22
C GLN A 439 8.97 10.20 26.60
N ASP A 440 8.72 11.39 26.05
CA ASP A 440 7.48 11.73 25.34
C ASP A 440 7.78 12.14 23.91
N GLY A 441 6.98 11.64 22.97
CA GLY A 441 7.14 11.90 21.54
C GLY A 441 5.81 11.90 20.79
N LYS A 442 5.90 12.13 19.49
CA LYS A 442 4.76 12.09 18.57
C LYS A 442 5.13 11.26 17.34
N ILE A 443 4.20 10.41 16.90
CA ILE A 443 4.30 9.66 15.65
C ILE A 443 3.23 10.20 14.71
N ARG A 444 3.65 10.60 13.50
CA ARG A 444 2.71 10.83 12.39
C ARG A 444 2.64 9.57 11.55
N PHE A 445 1.50 8.90 11.59
CA PHE A 445 1.28 7.62 10.95
C PHE A 445 0.29 7.79 9.78
N ARG A 446 0.72 7.44 8.57
CA ARG A 446 -0.13 7.53 7.38
C ARG A 446 -0.87 6.22 7.16
N LEU A 447 -2.19 6.25 7.32
CA LEU A 447 -3.09 5.20 6.84
C LEU A 447 -3.43 5.48 5.36
N GLN A 448 -3.98 4.48 4.66
CA GLN A 448 -4.33 4.61 3.23
C GLN A 448 -5.20 5.84 2.94
N ASP A 449 -6.16 6.15 3.82
CA ASP A 449 -7.17 7.19 3.57
C ASP A 449 -6.96 8.48 4.38
N ARG A 450 -6.02 8.50 5.33
CA ARG A 450 -5.82 9.64 6.26
C ARG A 450 -4.53 9.55 7.05
N GLU A 451 -4.09 10.69 7.57
CA GLU A 451 -2.98 10.79 8.52
C GLU A 451 -3.52 10.77 9.95
N VAL A 452 -2.90 9.98 10.82
CA VAL A 452 -3.22 9.85 12.24
C VAL A 452 -2.00 10.24 13.05
N GLU A 453 -2.18 11.13 14.01
CA GLU A 453 -1.14 11.47 14.97
C GLU A 453 -1.30 10.59 16.23
N LEU A 454 -0.19 10.00 16.70
CA LEU A 454 -0.13 9.25 17.95
C LEU A 454 0.79 10.00 18.92
N ARG A 455 0.35 10.17 20.17
CA ARG A 455 1.23 10.64 21.24
C ARG A 455 1.85 9.43 21.93
N VAL A 456 3.16 9.42 22.06
CA VAL A 456 3.91 8.33 22.68
C VAL A 456 4.44 8.79 24.02
N SER A 457 4.20 8.01 25.06
CA SER A 457 4.82 8.19 26.38
C SER A 457 5.47 6.88 26.79
N ILE A 458 6.73 6.95 27.24
CA ILE A 458 7.54 5.82 27.66
C ILE A 458 7.95 6.03 29.11
N MET A 459 7.74 5.02 29.95
CA MET A 459 8.12 5.03 31.35
C MET A 459 9.05 3.84 31.64
N PRO A 460 10.26 4.07 32.18
CA PRO A 460 11.11 2.97 32.65
C PRO A 460 10.41 2.22 33.79
N THR A 461 10.36 0.90 33.68
CA THR A 461 9.77 0.01 34.69
C THR A 461 10.82 -0.92 35.30
N ALA A 462 10.43 -1.66 36.33
CA ALA A 462 11.35 -2.55 37.04
C ALA A 462 12.05 -3.53 36.08
N ARG A 463 13.24 -4.04 36.46
CA ARG A 463 14.02 -5.01 35.66
C ARG A 463 14.57 -4.45 34.33
N GLY A 464 14.63 -3.12 34.21
CA GLY A 464 15.22 -2.44 33.05
C GLY A 464 14.36 -2.53 31.79
N ASP A 465 13.06 -2.66 31.98
CA ASP A 465 12.02 -2.61 30.95
C ASP A 465 11.51 -1.18 30.74
N GLU A 466 10.77 -0.97 29.65
CA GLU A 466 10.12 0.30 29.35
C GLU A 466 8.66 0.03 28.96
N ASP A 467 7.73 0.53 29.76
CA ASP A 467 6.32 0.51 29.40
C ASP A 467 6.05 1.66 28.42
N MET A 468 5.33 1.37 27.35
CA MET A 468 5.01 2.36 26.33
C MET A 468 3.49 2.45 26.14
N VAL A 469 2.99 3.68 26.12
CA VAL A 469 1.60 4.00 25.80
C VAL A 469 1.56 4.89 24.56
N LEU A 470 0.80 4.49 23.55
CA LEU A 470 0.51 5.28 22.37
C LEU A 470 -0.96 5.70 22.40
N ARG A 471 -1.22 7.00 22.57
CA ARG A 471 -2.57 7.55 22.45
C ARG A 471 -2.87 7.86 20.99
N VAL A 472 -3.92 7.23 20.46
CA VAL A 472 -4.44 7.48 19.11
C VAL A 472 -5.28 8.75 19.16
N LEU A 473 -4.82 9.82 18.50
CA LEU A 473 -5.59 11.05 18.41
C LEU A 473 -6.68 10.86 17.34
N ALA A 474 -7.92 11.20 17.70
CA ALA A 474 -9.05 11.14 16.78
C ALA A 474 -8.92 12.20 15.67
N SER A 475 -9.68 12.04 14.58
CA SER A 475 -9.72 12.97 13.46
C SER A 475 -9.88 14.41 13.93
N SER A 476 -9.18 15.34 13.26
CA SER A 476 -9.05 16.76 13.63
C SER A 476 -10.35 17.57 13.67
N GLU A 477 -11.50 17.00 13.33
CA GLU A 477 -12.77 17.74 13.29
C GLU A 477 -13.55 17.60 14.60
N PRO A 478 -14.01 18.72 15.19
CA PRO A 478 -14.83 18.69 16.39
C PRO A 478 -16.17 18.02 16.12
N VAL A 479 -16.67 17.28 17.10
CA VAL A 479 -18.01 16.68 17.04
C VAL A 479 -19.06 17.81 17.05
N PRO A 480 -20.11 17.76 16.21
CA PRO A 480 -21.20 18.74 16.30
C PRO A 480 -21.87 18.70 17.67
N ILE A 481 -22.24 19.86 18.22
CA ILE A 481 -22.82 19.98 19.57
C ILE A 481 -24.10 19.14 19.72
N GLU A 482 -24.87 18.95 18.65
CA GLU A 482 -26.08 18.12 18.60
C GLU A 482 -25.79 16.62 18.79
N GLN A 483 -24.57 16.17 18.49
CA GLN A 483 -24.17 14.76 18.57
C GLN A 483 -23.57 14.37 19.93
N LEU A 484 -23.46 15.32 20.87
CA LEU A 484 -22.93 15.07 22.22
C LEU A 484 -23.84 14.17 23.08
N GLY A 485 -25.13 14.06 22.73
CA GLY A 485 -26.11 13.30 23.52
C GLY A 485 -26.63 14.08 24.73
N LEU A 486 -26.63 15.41 24.64
CA LEU A 486 -27.37 16.29 25.54
C LEU A 486 -28.88 16.07 25.36
N ASN A 487 -29.63 16.07 26.46
CA ASN A 487 -31.09 16.12 26.36
C ASN A 487 -31.54 17.49 25.82
N GLU A 488 -32.80 17.60 25.38
CA GLU A 488 -33.31 18.80 24.71
C GLU A 488 -33.14 20.08 25.55
N ARG A 489 -33.44 20.01 26.85
CA ARG A 489 -33.25 21.12 27.79
C ARG A 489 -31.78 21.52 27.86
N ASN A 490 -30.89 20.58 28.15
CA ASN A 490 -29.47 20.87 28.35
C ASN A 490 -28.82 21.38 27.06
N LEU A 491 -29.21 20.87 25.89
CA LEU A 491 -28.72 21.38 24.61
C LEU A 491 -29.18 22.82 24.36
N LYS A 492 -30.47 23.11 24.58
CA LYS A 492 -31.03 24.44 24.40
C LYS A 492 -30.37 25.45 25.35
N GLU A 493 -30.31 25.13 26.64
CA GLU A 493 -29.75 26.04 27.63
C GLU A 493 -28.24 26.20 27.49
N LEU A 494 -27.51 25.14 27.11
CA LEU A 494 -26.09 25.27 26.80
C LEU A 494 -25.86 26.22 25.62
N LYS A 495 -26.66 26.11 24.54
CA LYS A 495 -26.60 27.06 23.40
C LYS A 495 -26.89 28.49 23.85
N ASN A 496 -27.90 28.70 24.70
CA ASN A 496 -28.24 30.02 25.22
C ASN A 496 -27.07 30.66 26.00
N ILE A 497 -26.39 29.91 26.86
CA ILE A 497 -25.32 30.47 27.70
C ILE A 497 -24.02 30.70 26.92
N VAL A 498 -23.69 29.88 25.92
CA VAL A 498 -22.45 30.04 25.12
C VAL A 498 -22.55 31.17 24.10
N GLU A 499 -23.75 31.64 23.78
CA GLU A 499 -23.97 32.79 22.91
C GLU A 499 -23.87 34.13 23.65
N LYS A 500 -23.84 34.12 24.99
CA LYS A 500 -23.65 35.33 25.79
C LYS A 500 -22.29 35.98 25.50
N PRO A 501 -22.20 37.32 25.60
CA PRO A 501 -20.95 38.04 25.32
C PRO A 501 -19.86 37.76 26.35
N TYR A 502 -20.23 37.55 27.60
CA TYR A 502 -19.29 37.29 28.70
C TYR A 502 -19.88 36.33 29.72
N GLY A 503 -19.00 35.74 30.52
CA GLY A 503 -19.37 34.81 31.58
C GLY A 503 -18.50 33.56 31.63
N LEU A 504 -18.58 32.81 32.73
CA LEU A 504 -17.79 31.61 32.98
C LEU A 504 -18.65 30.35 32.81
N ILE A 505 -18.20 29.45 31.92
CA ILE A 505 -18.80 28.14 31.69
C ILE A 505 -17.79 27.06 32.01
N LEU A 506 -18.17 26.13 32.88
CA LEU A 506 -17.30 25.05 33.32
C LEU A 506 -17.80 23.70 32.82
N CYS A 507 -16.95 22.93 32.16
CA CYS A 507 -17.21 21.52 31.88
C CYS A 507 -16.45 20.66 32.88
N VAL A 508 -17.13 19.82 33.64
CA VAL A 508 -16.54 19.10 34.77
C VAL A 508 -16.79 17.61 34.72
N GLY A 509 -15.91 16.85 35.39
CA GLY A 509 -15.95 15.40 35.41
C GLY A 509 -14.57 14.79 35.60
N PRO A 510 -14.49 13.47 35.88
CA PRO A 510 -13.23 12.76 36.00
C PRO A 510 -12.45 12.70 34.68
N THR A 511 -11.23 12.15 34.71
CA THR A 511 -10.44 11.91 33.49
C THR A 511 -11.18 10.97 32.55
N GLY A 512 -11.16 11.27 31.24
CA GLY A 512 -11.83 10.45 30.24
C GLY A 512 -13.35 10.61 30.17
N SER A 513 -13.94 11.60 30.85
CA SER A 513 -15.38 11.90 30.77
C SER A 513 -15.81 12.67 29.53
N GLY A 514 -14.87 13.04 28.63
CA GLY A 514 -15.18 13.74 27.37
C GLY A 514 -15.25 15.27 27.47
N LYS A 515 -14.72 15.89 28.54
CA LYS A 515 -14.72 17.36 28.74
C LYS A 515 -14.13 18.12 27.55
N THR A 516 -12.94 17.72 27.11
CA THR A 516 -12.23 18.34 25.97
C THR A 516 -13.07 18.26 24.70
N THR A 517 -13.68 17.11 24.44
CA THR A 517 -14.59 16.93 23.29
C THR A 517 -15.78 17.87 23.36
N THR A 518 -16.41 18.00 24.53
CA THR A 518 -17.55 18.89 24.74
C THR A 518 -17.17 20.36 24.58
N LEU A 519 -16.05 20.81 25.17
CA LEU A 519 -15.56 22.17 25.00
C LEU A 519 -15.26 22.49 23.54
N HIS A 520 -14.56 21.61 22.83
CA HIS A 520 -14.27 21.82 21.39
C HIS A 520 -15.53 21.77 20.52
N SER A 521 -16.56 21.02 20.91
CA SER A 521 -17.86 21.04 20.22
C SER A 521 -18.59 22.37 20.42
N VAL A 522 -18.51 22.94 21.63
CA VAL A 522 -19.05 24.27 21.96
C VAL A 522 -18.28 25.37 21.22
N LEU A 523 -16.94 25.33 21.23
CA LEU A 523 -16.10 26.25 20.46
C LEU A 523 -16.40 26.12 18.96
N GLY A 524 -16.59 24.90 18.46
CA GLY A 524 -17.18 24.56 17.17
C GLY A 524 -18.39 25.40 16.81
N TYR A 525 -19.40 25.38 17.68
CA TYR A 525 -20.68 26.07 17.48
C TYR A 525 -20.55 27.59 17.43
N ILE A 526 -19.68 28.19 18.25
CA ILE A 526 -19.52 29.66 18.34
C ILE A 526 -18.39 30.22 17.46
N ASN A 527 -17.64 29.37 16.77
CA ASN A 527 -16.55 29.77 15.89
C ASN A 527 -17.11 30.43 14.61
N LYS A 528 -17.27 31.74 14.69
CA LYS A 528 -17.73 32.61 13.61
C LYS A 528 -16.63 33.63 13.29
N PRO A 529 -16.54 34.14 12.04
CA PRO A 529 -15.47 35.07 11.64
C PRO A 529 -15.40 36.39 12.44
N ASP A 530 -16.49 36.76 13.08
CA ASP A 530 -16.64 37.95 13.93
C ASP A 530 -16.21 37.73 15.38
N LYS A 531 -15.82 36.50 15.77
CA LYS A 531 -15.32 36.17 17.11
C LYS A 531 -13.87 35.70 17.10
N LYS A 532 -13.07 36.27 18.00
CA LYS A 532 -11.67 35.90 18.22
C LYS A 532 -11.54 34.99 19.43
N ILE A 533 -11.22 33.72 19.15
CA ILE A 533 -11.16 32.66 20.15
C ILE A 533 -9.70 32.28 20.43
N TRP A 534 -9.27 32.40 21.68
CA TRP A 534 -7.96 31.95 22.16
C TRP A 534 -8.09 30.76 23.10
N THR A 535 -7.24 29.75 22.95
CA THR A 535 -7.21 28.59 23.85
C THR A 535 -5.81 28.37 24.42
N ALA A 536 -5.73 28.00 25.70
CA ALA A 536 -4.53 27.49 26.33
C ALA A 536 -4.78 26.03 26.73
N GLU A 537 -4.02 25.08 26.17
CA GLU A 537 -4.26 23.64 26.32
C GLU A 537 -2.97 22.86 26.66
N ASP A 538 -3.08 21.79 27.44
CA ASP A 538 -1.94 20.94 27.82
C ASP A 538 -2.24 19.44 27.58
N PRO A 539 -1.96 18.91 26.38
CA PRO A 539 -1.62 19.60 25.13
C PRO A 539 -2.87 19.96 24.31
N VAL A 540 -2.68 20.57 23.14
CA VAL A 540 -3.76 20.71 22.15
C VAL A 540 -4.12 19.33 21.58
N GLU A 541 -5.32 18.84 21.88
CA GLU A 541 -5.80 17.50 21.45
C GLU A 541 -6.59 17.56 20.12
N ILE A 542 -7.39 18.61 19.92
CA ILE A 542 -8.26 18.79 18.74
C ILE A 542 -7.87 20.11 18.08
N THR A 543 -7.43 20.07 16.83
CA THR A 543 -7.02 21.26 16.08
C THR A 543 -8.20 21.80 15.26
N GLN A 544 -8.64 23.02 15.55
CA GLN A 544 -9.79 23.61 14.88
C GLN A 544 -9.43 24.90 14.16
N ARG A 545 -9.72 24.96 12.86
CA ARG A 545 -9.52 26.17 12.06
C ARG A 545 -10.37 27.31 12.61
N GLY A 546 -9.77 28.49 12.77
CA GLY A 546 -10.42 29.69 13.31
C GLY A 546 -10.03 29.98 14.76
N LEU A 547 -9.58 28.97 15.52
CA LEU A 547 -9.09 29.15 16.88
C LEU A 547 -7.60 29.53 16.89
N ARG A 548 -7.19 30.27 17.92
CA ARG A 548 -5.78 30.54 18.26
C ARG A 548 -5.36 29.67 19.44
N GLN A 549 -4.88 28.48 19.12
CA GLN A 549 -4.60 27.45 20.13
C GLN A 549 -3.13 27.50 20.58
N VAL A 550 -2.93 27.74 21.86
CA VAL A 550 -1.61 27.78 22.51
C VAL A 550 -1.43 26.53 23.34
N GLN A 551 -0.35 25.79 23.06
CA GLN A 551 0.04 24.68 23.91
C GLN A 551 0.87 25.20 25.08
N VAL A 552 0.49 24.81 26.30
CA VAL A 552 1.23 25.11 27.53
C VAL A 552 2.62 24.47 27.47
N GLN A 553 3.65 25.22 27.88
CA GLN A 553 5.04 24.77 27.92
C GLN A 553 5.69 25.19 29.25
N PRO A 554 5.49 24.41 30.33
CA PRO A 554 5.98 24.77 31.66
C PRO A 554 7.50 24.94 31.72
N LYS A 555 8.26 24.22 30.87
CA LYS A 555 9.72 24.29 30.80
C LYS A 555 10.28 25.67 30.44
N ILE A 556 9.50 26.49 29.72
CA ILE A 556 9.88 27.85 29.35
C ILE A 556 9.05 28.91 30.10
N GLY A 557 8.29 28.50 31.12
CA GLY A 557 7.43 29.40 31.91
C GLY A 557 6.09 29.75 31.25
N LEU A 558 5.74 29.16 30.10
CA LEU A 558 4.44 29.37 29.46
C LEU A 558 3.38 28.48 30.14
N THR A 559 2.85 28.91 31.29
CA THR A 559 1.79 28.24 32.08
C THR A 559 0.38 28.67 31.66
N PHE A 560 -0.67 28.03 32.18
CA PHE A 560 -2.07 28.46 31.96
C PHE A 560 -2.30 29.92 32.40
N ALA A 561 -1.89 30.28 33.62
CA ALA A 561 -2.00 31.65 34.12
C ALA A 561 -1.20 32.66 33.26
N ALA A 562 0.00 32.29 32.81
CA ALA A 562 0.80 33.16 31.95
C ALA A 562 0.15 33.38 30.56
N ALA A 563 -0.37 32.31 29.96
CA ALA A 563 -1.09 32.37 28.69
C ALA A 563 -2.36 33.23 28.81
N LEU A 564 -3.15 33.01 29.87
CA LEU A 564 -4.38 33.75 30.13
C LEU A 564 -4.15 35.26 30.29
N ARG A 565 -3.12 35.68 31.04
CA ARG A 565 -2.71 37.10 31.11
C ARG A 565 -2.26 37.65 29.77
N GLY A 566 -1.64 36.81 28.93
CA GLY A 566 -1.31 37.15 27.56
C GLY A 566 -2.56 37.43 26.72
N PHE A 567 -3.55 36.54 26.79
CA PHE A 567 -4.79 36.62 26.02
C PHE A 567 -5.55 37.92 26.27
N LEU A 568 -5.62 38.41 27.51
CA LEU A 568 -6.30 39.67 27.84
C LEU A 568 -5.74 40.91 27.12
N ARG A 569 -4.51 40.84 26.57
CA ARG A 569 -3.91 41.91 25.75
C ARG A 569 -3.97 41.64 24.25
N LEU A 570 -4.56 40.52 23.86
CA LEU A 570 -4.67 40.06 22.48
C LEU A 570 -6.09 40.23 21.95
N ASP A 571 -6.91 41.06 22.59
CA ASP A 571 -8.28 41.39 22.16
C ASP A 571 -9.11 40.12 21.88
N PRO A 572 -9.36 39.26 22.89
CA PRO A 572 -10.15 38.05 22.73
C PRO A 572 -11.65 38.34 22.95
N ASP A 573 -12.54 37.63 22.25
CA ASP A 573 -13.96 37.57 22.61
C ASP A 573 -14.24 36.36 23.51
N VAL A 574 -13.56 35.26 23.22
CA VAL A 574 -13.72 33.98 23.91
C VAL A 574 -12.36 33.44 24.31
N ILE A 575 -12.23 33.02 25.57
CA ILE A 575 -11.04 32.39 26.11
C ILE A 575 -11.39 30.98 26.57
N MET A 576 -10.64 29.98 26.14
CA MET A 576 -10.69 28.64 26.71
C MET A 576 -9.40 28.31 27.46
N VAL A 577 -9.53 27.89 28.70
CA VAL A 577 -8.41 27.39 29.51
C VAL A 577 -8.62 25.89 29.71
N GLY A 578 -7.63 25.08 29.35
CA GLY A 578 -7.75 23.62 29.36
C GLY A 578 -8.21 23.06 30.70
N GLU A 579 -7.71 23.62 31.80
CA GLU A 579 -8.22 23.36 33.15
C GLU A 579 -7.88 24.48 34.13
N MET A 580 -8.62 24.55 35.24
CA MET A 580 -8.29 25.37 36.41
C MET A 580 -7.85 24.46 37.57
N ARG A 581 -6.54 24.22 37.69
CA ARG A 581 -5.96 23.41 38.77
C ARG A 581 -5.65 24.21 40.03
N ASP A 582 -5.25 25.46 39.87
CA ASP A 582 -4.76 26.34 40.92
C ASP A 582 -5.62 27.60 41.07
N GLN A 583 -5.54 28.22 42.25
CA GLN A 583 -6.28 29.43 42.60
C GLN A 583 -5.94 30.59 41.65
N GLU A 584 -4.68 30.73 41.24
CA GLU A 584 -4.24 31.81 40.36
C GLU A 584 -4.96 31.77 39.01
N THR A 585 -4.92 30.62 38.33
CA THR A 585 -5.61 30.40 37.05
C THR A 585 -7.12 30.58 37.21
N ALA A 586 -7.68 30.13 38.34
CA ALA A 586 -9.09 30.25 38.61
C ALA A 586 -9.54 31.71 38.82
N ALA A 587 -8.79 32.49 39.60
CA ALA A 587 -9.07 33.89 39.89
C ALA A 587 -9.00 34.75 38.63
N ILE A 588 -7.96 34.56 37.80
CA ILE A 588 -7.83 35.30 36.54
C ILE A 588 -8.97 34.93 35.57
N SER A 589 -9.43 33.67 35.57
CA SER A 589 -10.56 33.24 34.73
C SER A 589 -11.88 33.92 35.14
N VAL A 590 -12.11 34.07 36.46
CA VAL A 590 -13.27 34.81 37.00
C VAL A 590 -13.16 36.30 36.65
N GLU A 591 -11.99 36.90 36.82
CA GLU A 591 -11.74 38.32 36.49
C GLU A 591 -11.94 38.59 34.99
N ALA A 592 -11.40 37.73 34.11
CA ALA A 592 -11.59 37.79 32.67
C ALA A 592 -13.09 37.74 32.29
N SER A 593 -13.85 36.87 32.97
CA SER A 593 -15.29 36.75 32.78
C SER A 593 -16.05 38.02 33.17
N ILE A 594 -15.68 38.68 34.27
CA ILE A 594 -16.35 39.91 34.74
C ILE A 594 -15.97 41.10 33.84
N THR A 595 -14.75 41.10 33.32
CA THR A 595 -14.23 42.16 32.43
C THR A 595 -14.71 42.05 30.99
N GLY A 596 -15.71 41.20 30.72
CA GLY A 596 -16.42 41.19 29.44
C GLY A 596 -16.04 40.07 28.47
N HIS A 597 -15.36 39.02 28.93
CA HIS A 597 -14.97 37.87 28.09
C HIS A 597 -15.83 36.64 28.39
N LEU A 598 -16.11 35.83 27.37
CA LEU A 598 -16.67 34.49 27.58
C LEU A 598 -15.52 33.52 27.88
N VAL A 599 -15.53 32.92 29.06
CA VAL A 599 -14.47 32.02 29.53
C VAL A 599 -15.00 30.60 29.65
N LEU A 600 -14.34 29.65 28.99
CA LEU A 600 -14.61 28.22 29.10
C LEU A 600 -13.45 27.52 29.78
N SER A 601 -13.73 26.62 30.72
CA SER A 601 -12.68 25.84 31.37
C SER A 601 -13.15 24.48 31.85
N THR A 602 -12.20 23.66 32.33
CA THR A 602 -12.49 22.37 32.94
C THR A 602 -12.01 22.23 34.37
N LEU A 603 -12.72 21.41 35.15
CA LEU A 603 -12.31 20.96 36.48
C LEU A 603 -12.60 19.45 36.67
N HIS A 604 -11.88 18.86 37.63
CA HIS A 604 -12.00 17.45 38.00
C HIS A 604 -12.90 17.22 39.22
N THR A 605 -14.20 17.44 39.07
CA THR A 605 -15.21 17.25 40.13
C THR A 605 -16.24 16.20 39.71
N ASN A 606 -17.03 15.69 40.67
CA ASN A 606 -17.97 14.59 40.42
C ASN A 606 -19.37 15.05 40.00
N SER A 607 -19.76 16.28 40.36
CA SER A 607 -21.07 16.87 40.07
C SER A 607 -20.96 18.38 39.79
N SER A 608 -22.02 18.96 39.22
CA SER A 608 -22.06 20.39 38.93
C SER A 608 -22.05 21.21 40.22
N VAL A 609 -22.75 20.75 41.25
CA VAL A 609 -22.90 21.45 42.53
C VAL A 609 -21.63 21.37 43.38
N GLU A 610 -20.95 20.23 43.43
CA GLU A 610 -19.66 20.11 44.15
C GLU A 610 -18.58 21.03 43.56
N THR A 611 -18.70 21.38 42.28
CA THR A 611 -17.77 22.32 41.64
C THR A 611 -17.83 23.70 42.26
N VAL A 612 -19.03 24.17 42.62
CA VAL A 612 -19.20 25.43 43.36
C VAL A 612 -18.41 25.37 44.66
N ILE A 613 -18.61 24.31 45.46
CA ILE A 613 -17.94 24.14 46.75
C ILE A 613 -16.42 24.11 46.57
N ARG A 614 -15.92 23.31 45.62
CA ARG A 614 -14.47 23.22 45.35
C ARG A 614 -13.85 24.56 44.97
N LEU A 615 -14.55 25.36 44.18
CA LEU A 615 -14.05 26.68 43.78
C LEU A 615 -14.03 27.66 44.95
N LEU A 616 -15.02 27.58 45.85
CA LEU A 616 -15.00 28.34 47.11
C LEU A 616 -13.89 27.86 48.07
N ASP A 617 -13.60 26.56 48.10
CA ASP A 617 -12.50 25.97 48.90
C ASP A 617 -11.11 26.33 48.33
N MET A 618 -11.03 26.73 47.06
CA MET A 618 -9.82 27.29 46.44
C MET A 618 -9.64 28.79 46.74
N ASP A 619 -10.34 29.32 47.75
CA ASP A 619 -10.32 30.72 48.16
C ASP A 619 -10.69 31.70 47.02
N LEU A 620 -11.64 31.31 46.16
CA LEU A 620 -12.31 32.27 45.30
C LEU A 620 -13.34 33.08 46.09
N ASP A 621 -13.40 34.38 45.79
CA ASP A 621 -14.40 35.25 46.38
C ASP A 621 -15.82 34.84 45.90
N PRO A 622 -16.76 34.54 46.83
CA PRO A 622 -18.09 34.05 46.46
C PRO A 622 -18.90 35.02 45.60
N PHE A 623 -18.70 36.33 45.78
CA PHE A 623 -19.46 37.36 45.08
C PHE A 623 -19.05 37.44 43.61
N THR A 624 -17.76 37.62 43.36
CA THR A 624 -17.19 37.66 42.01
C THR A 624 -17.43 36.36 41.26
N PHE A 625 -17.27 35.20 41.92
CA PHE A 625 -17.56 33.91 41.29
C PHE A 625 -19.03 33.75 40.93
N ALA A 626 -19.96 34.08 41.84
CA ALA A 626 -21.40 33.99 41.58
C ALA A 626 -21.84 34.90 40.41
N ASP A 627 -21.24 36.07 40.26
CA ASP A 627 -21.56 36.99 39.18
C ASP A 627 -20.94 36.60 37.83
N ALA A 628 -19.75 35.99 37.85
CA ALA A 628 -19.10 35.48 36.65
C ALA A 628 -19.78 34.23 36.09
N MET A 629 -20.23 33.31 36.95
CA MET A 629 -20.70 31.99 36.55
C MET A 629 -21.98 32.03 35.72
N LEU A 630 -21.97 31.44 34.53
CA LEU A 630 -23.18 31.21 33.71
C LEU A 630 -23.77 29.82 33.91
N GLY A 631 -22.90 28.82 34.00
CA GLY A 631 -23.32 27.44 34.24
C GLY A 631 -22.17 26.44 34.33
N ILE A 632 -22.49 25.28 34.90
CA ILE A 632 -21.58 24.16 35.10
C ILE A 632 -22.20 22.92 34.49
N LEU A 633 -21.54 22.36 33.48
CA LEU A 633 -21.90 21.12 32.82
C LEU A 633 -21.05 19.98 33.37
N ALA A 634 -21.61 19.20 34.29
CA ALA A 634 -21.00 17.94 34.71
C ALA A 634 -21.30 16.84 33.69
N GLN A 635 -20.29 16.02 33.39
CA GLN A 635 -20.37 15.00 32.36
C GLN A 635 -19.65 13.72 32.77
N ARG A 636 -20.24 12.59 32.38
CA ARG A 636 -19.58 11.27 32.36
C ARG A 636 -19.90 10.54 31.06
N LEU A 637 -19.07 9.55 30.68
CA LEU A 637 -19.33 8.72 29.50
C LEU A 637 -19.81 7.34 29.91
N VAL A 638 -20.89 6.90 29.30
CA VAL A 638 -21.41 5.52 29.38
C VAL A 638 -21.28 4.84 28.02
N LYS A 639 -21.19 3.50 28.01
CA LYS A 639 -21.15 2.74 26.76
C LYS A 639 -22.53 2.69 26.11
N LYS A 640 -22.58 2.76 24.77
CA LYS A 640 -23.81 2.60 23.98
C LYS A 640 -24.06 1.11 23.73
N ILE A 641 -25.32 0.68 23.79
CA ILE A 641 -25.73 -0.66 23.35
C ILE A 641 -25.43 -0.81 21.86
N CYS A 642 -24.81 -1.93 21.48
CA CYS A 642 -24.53 -2.24 20.09
C CYS A 642 -25.83 -2.38 19.28
N GLN A 643 -25.99 -1.62 18.20
CA GLN A 643 -27.22 -1.62 17.41
C GLN A 643 -27.46 -2.94 16.66
N GLU A 644 -26.41 -3.68 16.30
CA GLU A 644 -26.51 -4.96 15.59
C GLU A 644 -27.01 -6.12 16.46
N CYS A 645 -26.77 -6.04 17.78
CA CYS A 645 -27.14 -7.10 18.73
C CYS A 645 -28.03 -6.60 19.87
N LYS A 646 -28.64 -5.42 19.68
CA LYS A 646 -29.62 -4.85 20.59
C LYS A 646 -30.86 -5.74 20.61
N GLU A 647 -31.25 -6.21 21.78
CA GLU A 647 -32.47 -6.97 21.97
C GLU A 647 -33.36 -6.34 23.06
N PRO A 648 -34.68 -6.31 22.84
CA PRO A 648 -35.64 -5.93 23.86
C PRO A 648 -35.77 -7.03 24.91
N TYR A 649 -35.97 -6.64 26.18
CA TYR A 649 -36.35 -7.55 27.24
C TYR A 649 -37.32 -6.85 28.21
N HIS A 650 -38.22 -7.63 28.80
CA HIS A 650 -39.06 -7.18 29.89
C HIS A 650 -38.25 -7.31 31.20
N PRO A 651 -37.89 -6.21 31.88
CA PRO A 651 -37.08 -6.27 33.09
C PRO A 651 -37.89 -6.82 34.26
N SER A 652 -37.20 -7.32 35.30
CA SER A 652 -37.88 -7.73 36.52
C SER A 652 -38.48 -6.52 37.25
N ARG A 653 -39.46 -6.78 38.12
CA ARG A 653 -40.06 -5.72 38.95
C ARG A 653 -39.01 -5.00 39.80
N ASP A 654 -38.04 -5.74 40.34
CA ASP A 654 -36.94 -5.15 41.11
C ASP A 654 -36.09 -4.17 40.29
N GLN A 655 -35.82 -4.48 39.02
CA GLN A 655 -35.07 -3.58 38.13
C GLN A 655 -35.86 -2.31 37.81
N TYR A 656 -37.18 -2.42 37.66
CA TYR A 656 -38.06 -1.27 37.48
C TYR A 656 -38.10 -0.40 38.75
N ASP A 657 -38.30 -1.00 39.92
CA ASP A 657 -38.36 -0.27 41.19
C ASP A 657 -36.99 0.36 41.53
N GLU A 658 -35.87 -0.27 41.12
CA GLU A 658 -34.53 0.31 41.20
C GLU A 658 -34.37 1.52 40.27
N LEU A 659 -34.85 1.46 39.03
CA LEU A 659 -34.86 2.62 38.12
C LEU A 659 -35.67 3.79 38.70
N ALA A 660 -36.86 3.49 39.25
CA ALA A 660 -37.73 4.48 39.86
C ALA A 660 -37.07 5.16 41.06
N ARG A 661 -36.47 4.38 41.97
CA ARG A 661 -35.73 4.91 43.13
C ARG A 661 -34.53 5.77 42.73
N ASN A 662 -33.74 5.32 41.76
CA ASN A 662 -32.55 6.04 41.29
C ASN A 662 -32.91 7.36 40.57
N TYR A 663 -34.03 7.40 39.87
CA TYR A 663 -34.54 8.62 39.25
C TYR A 663 -35.19 9.57 40.26
N GLY A 664 -35.76 9.01 41.33
CA GLY A 664 -36.64 9.66 42.29
C GLY A 664 -38.09 9.32 41.98
N GLU A 665 -38.81 8.72 42.94
CA GLU A 665 -40.12 8.10 42.74
C GLU A 665 -41.15 9.08 42.15
N GLU A 666 -41.32 10.25 42.77
CA GLU A 666 -42.25 11.29 42.27
C GLU A 666 -41.89 11.78 40.86
N GLY A 667 -40.60 11.86 40.54
CA GLY A 667 -40.12 12.27 39.22
C GLY A 667 -40.35 11.19 38.17
N PHE A 668 -40.20 9.92 38.57
CA PHE A 668 -40.33 8.77 37.68
C PHE A 668 -41.79 8.51 37.33
N GLU A 669 -42.71 8.68 38.28
CA GLU A 669 -44.15 8.62 38.02
C GLU A 669 -44.59 9.65 36.97
N LYS A 670 -44.03 10.88 37.03
CA LYS A 670 -44.30 11.94 36.04
C LYS A 670 -43.81 11.61 34.63
N LEU A 671 -42.89 10.65 34.45
CA LEU A 671 -42.47 10.21 33.12
C LEU A 671 -43.56 9.38 32.41
N GLY A 672 -44.57 8.89 33.14
CA GLY A 672 -45.69 8.15 32.54
C GLY A 672 -45.31 6.78 31.99
N VAL A 673 -44.29 6.12 32.57
CA VAL A 673 -43.81 4.78 32.19
C VAL A 673 -44.18 3.76 33.27
N PRO A 674 -45.44 3.27 33.32
CA PRO A 674 -45.86 2.28 34.31
C PRO A 674 -45.27 0.90 34.03
N TYR A 675 -45.05 0.12 35.09
CA TYR A 675 -44.66 -1.29 34.96
C TYR A 675 -45.84 -2.15 34.47
N ASN A 676 -45.84 -2.47 33.17
CA ASN A 676 -46.80 -3.35 32.51
C ASN A 676 -46.09 -4.18 31.43
N GLU A 677 -46.80 -5.10 30.78
CA GLU A 677 -46.20 -5.97 29.73
C GLU A 677 -45.58 -5.20 28.55
N ALA A 678 -45.99 -3.94 28.33
CA ALA A 678 -45.42 -3.08 27.29
C ALA A 678 -44.14 -2.35 27.73
N PHE A 679 -43.78 -2.38 29.03
CA PHE A 679 -42.55 -1.79 29.53
C PHE A 679 -41.34 -2.64 29.11
N VAL A 680 -40.54 -2.12 28.19
CA VAL A 680 -39.41 -2.83 27.60
C VAL A 680 -38.13 -2.03 27.78
N LEU A 681 -37.07 -2.70 28.19
CA LEU A 681 -35.71 -2.19 28.18
C LEU A 681 -34.88 -2.92 27.13
N TYR A 682 -33.69 -2.41 26.87
CA TYR A 682 -32.79 -2.97 25.86
C TYR A 682 -31.48 -3.41 26.48
N ARG A 683 -30.90 -4.48 25.92
CA ARG A 683 -29.56 -4.97 26.25
C ARG A 683 -28.84 -5.44 25.00
N GLY A 684 -27.52 -5.50 25.04
CA GLY A 684 -26.73 -6.10 23.96
C GLY A 684 -26.43 -7.56 24.27
N LYS A 685 -26.84 -8.50 23.39
CA LYS A 685 -26.53 -9.93 23.56
C LYS A 685 -25.08 -10.31 23.24
N GLY A 686 -24.35 -9.41 22.57
CA GLY A 686 -23.00 -9.66 22.07
C GLY A 686 -23.01 -10.22 20.64
N CYS A 687 -22.16 -9.66 19.77
CA CYS A 687 -21.94 -10.14 18.41
C CYS A 687 -20.50 -9.84 17.97
N ALA A 688 -20.08 -10.38 16.82
CA ALA A 688 -18.74 -10.14 16.27
C ALA A 688 -18.43 -8.64 16.10
N VAL A 689 -19.42 -7.82 15.71
CA VAL A 689 -19.24 -6.38 15.48
C VAL A 689 -18.86 -5.59 16.74
N CYS A 690 -19.29 -6.06 17.92
CA CYS A 690 -18.97 -5.45 19.20
C CYS A 690 -17.95 -6.27 20.02
N ASN A 691 -17.23 -7.20 19.38
CA ASN A 691 -16.33 -8.15 20.04
C ASN A 691 -17.02 -8.88 21.21
N TYR A 692 -18.28 -9.28 21.02
CA TYR A 692 -19.11 -9.97 22.00
C TYR A 692 -19.34 -9.24 23.33
N THR A 693 -19.01 -7.94 23.43
CA THR A 693 -19.20 -7.15 24.66
C THR A 693 -20.64 -6.68 24.88
N GLY A 694 -21.45 -6.64 23.82
CA GLY A 694 -22.79 -6.03 23.82
C GLY A 694 -22.80 -4.50 23.65
N TYR A 695 -21.64 -3.85 23.64
CA TYR A 695 -21.52 -2.39 23.56
C TYR A 695 -20.66 -1.94 22.38
N ARG A 696 -20.98 -0.78 21.79
CA ARG A 696 -20.16 -0.18 20.74
C ARG A 696 -20.27 1.34 20.77
N GLY A 697 -19.17 2.02 21.08
CA GLY A 697 -19.11 3.47 21.22
C GLY A 697 -19.60 3.95 22.59
N ARG A 698 -19.51 5.27 22.78
CA ARG A 698 -19.84 5.95 24.05
C ARG A 698 -20.81 7.10 23.84
N ILE A 699 -21.55 7.47 24.89
CA ILE A 699 -22.41 8.66 24.95
C ILE A 699 -22.21 9.37 26.28
N GLY A 700 -22.36 10.70 26.29
CA GLY A 700 -22.34 11.49 27.51
C GLY A 700 -23.65 11.38 28.28
N ILE A 701 -23.55 11.28 29.60
CA ILE A 701 -24.60 11.65 30.55
C ILE A 701 -24.24 13.00 31.17
N HIS A 702 -25.21 13.88 31.29
CA HIS A 702 -24.98 15.30 31.54
C HIS A 702 -25.88 15.85 32.63
N GLU A 703 -25.30 16.69 33.46
CA GLU A 703 -25.97 17.46 34.50
C GLU A 703 -25.57 18.92 34.32
N LEU A 704 -26.54 19.78 33.99
CA LEU A 704 -26.30 21.19 33.73
C LEU A 704 -26.93 22.04 34.84
N LEU A 705 -26.08 22.67 35.63
CA LEU A 705 -26.48 23.71 36.59
C LEU A 705 -26.34 25.08 35.93
N LEU A 706 -27.44 25.82 35.90
CA LEU A 706 -27.47 27.20 35.43
C LEU A 706 -27.44 28.16 36.62
N THR A 707 -26.84 29.32 36.43
CA THR A 707 -26.74 30.33 37.48
C THR A 707 -27.94 31.27 37.44
N SER A 708 -28.98 30.99 38.22
CA SER A 708 -30.09 31.92 38.47
C SER A 708 -29.79 32.87 39.63
N ASP A 709 -30.58 33.93 39.82
CA ASP A 709 -30.44 34.85 40.96
C ASP A 709 -30.61 34.16 42.33
N ARG A 710 -31.32 33.03 42.39
CA ARG A 710 -31.44 32.21 43.60
C ARG A 710 -30.15 31.43 43.84
N ILE A 711 -29.64 30.77 42.80
CA ILE A 711 -28.35 30.06 42.86
C ILE A 711 -27.22 31.04 43.20
N LYS A 712 -27.18 32.24 42.62
CA LYS A 712 -26.19 33.28 42.96
C LYS A 712 -26.18 33.62 44.44
N ARG A 713 -27.36 33.86 45.02
CA ARG A 713 -27.49 34.16 46.46
C ARG A 713 -27.00 33.01 47.33
N LEU A 714 -27.31 31.76 46.96
CA LEU A 714 -26.81 30.58 47.66
C LEU A 714 -25.28 30.48 47.58
N ILE A 715 -24.68 30.79 46.43
CA ILE A 715 -23.20 30.80 46.29
C ILE A 715 -22.60 31.90 47.17
N GLN A 716 -23.14 33.12 47.11
CA GLN A 716 -22.69 34.27 47.91
C GLN A 716 -22.75 34.00 49.41
N SER A 717 -23.80 33.31 49.87
CA SER A 717 -23.98 32.93 51.27
C SER A 717 -23.23 31.65 51.67
N LYS A 718 -22.43 31.06 50.78
CA LYS A 718 -21.75 29.76 50.98
C LYS A 718 -22.72 28.64 51.40
N GLY A 719 -23.86 28.58 50.72
CA GLY A 719 -24.91 27.57 50.92
C GLY A 719 -24.38 26.15 50.71
N ARG A 720 -25.04 25.18 51.35
CA ARG A 720 -24.63 23.78 51.28
C ARG A 720 -24.94 23.19 49.91
N SER A 721 -24.19 22.16 49.52
CA SER A 721 -24.42 21.42 48.27
C SER A 721 -25.85 20.89 48.14
N ALA A 722 -26.46 20.43 49.23
CA ALA A 722 -27.84 19.97 49.23
C ALA A 722 -28.84 21.07 48.84
N GLU A 723 -28.64 22.30 49.31
CA GLU A 723 -29.53 23.45 49.03
C GLU A 723 -29.43 23.88 47.56
N LEU A 724 -28.21 23.94 47.03
CA LEU A 724 -27.95 24.21 45.62
C LEU A 724 -28.57 23.14 44.72
N LEU A 725 -28.51 21.87 45.11
CA LEU A 725 -29.10 20.77 44.36
C LEU A 725 -30.64 20.84 44.36
N ILE A 726 -31.26 21.12 45.51
CA ILE A 726 -32.71 21.30 45.63
C ILE A 726 -33.17 22.44 44.71
N GLN A 727 -32.53 23.62 44.83
CA GLN A 727 -32.88 24.77 44.00
C GLN A 727 -32.64 24.49 42.51
N GLY A 728 -31.53 23.82 42.17
CA GLY A 728 -31.25 23.42 40.79
C GLY A 728 -32.34 22.49 40.23
N LYS A 729 -32.79 21.50 41.01
CA LYS A 729 -33.86 20.58 40.61
C LYS A 729 -35.20 21.29 40.42
N GLU A 730 -35.55 22.23 41.30
CA GLU A 730 -36.74 23.08 41.13
C GLU A 730 -36.69 23.89 39.82
N GLU A 731 -35.50 24.32 39.42
CA GLU A 731 -35.26 25.04 38.16
C GLU A 731 -35.05 24.10 36.96
N GLY A 732 -35.26 22.80 37.14
CA GLY A 732 -35.30 21.78 36.10
C GLY A 732 -34.01 20.97 35.90
N LEU A 733 -33.00 21.13 36.76
CA LEU A 733 -31.75 20.34 36.69
C LEU A 733 -32.06 18.85 36.75
N THR A 734 -31.61 18.12 35.73
CA THR A 734 -31.58 16.66 35.72
C THR A 734 -30.21 16.18 36.19
N THR A 735 -30.18 15.32 37.21
CA THR A 735 -28.92 14.76 37.70
C THR A 735 -28.28 13.81 36.68
N LEU A 736 -27.00 13.50 36.82
CA LEU A 736 -26.32 12.50 35.98
C LEU A 736 -27.06 11.15 35.95
N VAL A 737 -27.61 10.73 37.09
CA VAL A 737 -28.39 9.49 37.22
C VAL A 737 -29.72 9.60 36.47
N GLN A 738 -30.43 10.73 36.62
CA GLN A 738 -31.70 10.95 35.93
C GLN A 738 -31.54 10.99 34.41
N ASP A 739 -30.55 11.72 33.90
CA ASP A 739 -30.24 11.76 32.47
C ASP A 739 -29.79 10.38 31.94
N GLY A 740 -29.04 9.61 32.75
CA GLY A 740 -28.72 8.21 32.46
C GLY A 740 -29.95 7.33 32.35
N THR A 741 -30.90 7.43 33.29
CA THR A 741 -32.17 6.69 33.26
C THR A 741 -33.00 7.01 32.03
N LEU A 742 -33.10 8.29 31.62
CA LEU A 742 -33.78 8.65 30.37
C LEU A 742 -33.14 7.97 29.15
N LYS A 743 -31.81 7.86 29.12
CA LYS A 743 -31.09 7.14 28.06
C LYS A 743 -31.28 5.61 28.12
N ILE A 744 -31.51 5.04 29.30
CA ILE A 744 -31.87 3.63 29.48
C ILE A 744 -33.25 3.37 28.89
N LEU A 745 -34.24 4.21 29.23
CA LEU A 745 -35.61 4.12 28.71
C LEU A 745 -35.65 4.24 27.17
N ASN A 746 -34.78 5.08 26.59
CA ASN A 746 -34.62 5.21 25.14
C ASN A 746 -33.80 4.07 24.50
N GLY A 747 -33.33 3.09 25.27
CA GLY A 747 -32.54 1.96 24.77
C GLY A 747 -31.18 2.34 24.19
N ILE A 748 -30.58 3.43 24.66
CA ILE A 748 -29.25 3.90 24.22
C ILE A 748 -28.15 3.22 25.04
N THR A 749 -28.37 3.08 26.35
CA THR A 749 -27.46 2.43 27.30
C THR A 749 -28.28 1.52 28.24
N ASP A 750 -27.64 0.92 29.24
CA ASP A 750 -28.31 0.05 30.22
C ASP A 750 -28.03 0.46 31.67
N ILE A 751 -28.77 -0.16 32.59
CA ILE A 751 -28.71 0.06 34.04
C ILE A 751 -27.29 -0.12 34.57
N LYS A 752 -26.59 -1.17 34.12
CA LYS A 752 -25.23 -1.50 34.59
C LYS A 752 -24.24 -0.41 34.28
N GLN A 753 -24.31 0.18 33.07
CA GLN A 753 -23.41 1.25 32.68
C GLN A 753 -23.66 2.55 33.46
N VAL A 754 -24.92 2.93 33.67
CA VAL A 754 -25.25 4.14 34.44
C VAL A 754 -24.83 3.99 35.90
N GLN A 755 -25.09 2.83 36.52
CA GLN A 755 -24.64 2.55 37.89
C GLN A 755 -23.13 2.61 38.06
N ALA A 756 -22.39 1.96 37.16
CA ALA A 756 -20.93 1.91 37.22
C ALA A 756 -20.28 3.30 37.19
N VAL A 757 -20.94 4.26 36.55
CA VAL A 757 -20.40 5.58 36.26
C VAL A 757 -21.02 6.67 37.13
N ALA A 758 -22.30 6.61 37.52
CA ALA A 758 -23.01 7.71 38.18
C ALA A 758 -23.38 7.47 39.66
N ILE A 759 -23.35 6.22 40.15
CA ILE A 759 -23.86 5.84 41.50
C ILE A 759 -22.73 5.31 42.41
N ARG A 760 -21.48 5.71 42.17
CA ARG A 760 -20.35 5.27 43.00
C ARG A 760 -20.19 6.05 44.29
#